data_AF-A0A2U1VP35-F1
#
_entry.id   AF-A0A2U1VP35-F1
#
_cell.length_a   1.000
_cell.length_b   1.000
_cell.length_c   1.000
_cell.angle_alpha   90.00
_cell.angle_beta   90.00
_cell.angle_gamma   90.00
#
_symmetry.space_group_name_H-M   'P 1'
#
loop_
_entity.id
_entity.type
_entity.pdbx_description
1 polymer ?
#
loop_
_entity_poly.entity_id
_entity_poly.type
_entity_poly.pdbx_seq_one_letter_code
_entity_poly.pdbx_strand_id
1 'polypeptide(L)'
;MTNARPRTLVLAAAVLALGGTAPAAAAPPHHDVELTLDPAAGTLEAVDRLTLPAGPQAFQLDPALTVREARAGERSLPVERRGAQVRLTVPPDGAVTVRYGGRLPGFTGGTGPALDADGAFLPGLAGWLPELPAAGEEPPTWRLSVRLPAAYAVVATGRLVEETRDAGGTRAVYEETRSVEEPSVFAGPWTVEERRPGGLRLRLYHHPEQAGLADEYLDLTARAIAGYAARIGPYPFDGFSIVSVPPPVGLGFPGLTAIGRAVLPLPFIRSQSLTHEILHNWWGNGVRVGAGGNWAEGLTTYMADYAAAQARDPGAARAMRLDWLRDYAALPAERDHPLTDFRAKVHDASQIVGYGKAAMLFHMLEAEIGTPAFDAGIRRFWNDHAFQAAGWSDLRHAFEAASGRDLGGFFAQWVERRGAPMLTLVEAHAEGDGVTLTLRQDASYALPYALEVPVRVETAAGVEDHRLRLEGREVTVHLPSGAAPVAVTVDPDFDLFRRLSPGEAPPILRDVTLQPGAERVIAAAGDASEAAKALAGRLMDASSTGGAAGGSVPLLLVGTDAAVTQALAQRGLPPVPVELAGRGSARVWVSRAADGRTALVVSGADADALRALLRPLPHYGRQSWLVFDGAKAADRGVWPVGDSPLRRVVGR
;
A
#
# COMPACT_ATOMS: atom_id res chain seq x y z
N MET A 1 75.17 -40.33 33.91
CA MET A 1 73.70 -40.16 33.84
C MET A 1 73.45 -39.05 32.83
N THR A 2 73.52 -39.26 31.50
CA THR A 2 72.48 -39.79 30.58
C THR A 2 71.07 -39.28 30.95
N ASN A 3 70.23 -38.71 30.07
CA ASN A 3 70.25 -38.49 28.62
C ASN A 3 69.19 -37.43 28.27
N ALA A 4 69.57 -36.48 27.42
CA ALA A 4 68.90 -36.09 26.18
C ALA A 4 67.35 -36.08 26.06
N ARG A 5 66.79 -34.93 25.66
CA ARG A 5 65.52 -34.79 24.92
C ARG A 5 65.74 -33.95 23.64
N PRO A 6 65.07 -34.27 22.52
CA PRO A 6 65.46 -33.81 21.20
C PRO A 6 64.85 -32.45 20.82
N ARG A 7 65.55 -31.73 19.93
CA ARG A 7 65.12 -30.49 19.26
C ARG A 7 64.36 -30.86 17.98
N THR A 8 63.13 -30.37 17.85
CA THR A 8 62.35 -30.42 16.61
C THR A 8 62.64 -29.17 15.78
N LEU A 9 63.15 -29.35 14.56
CA LEU A 9 63.31 -28.29 13.56
C LEU A 9 61.93 -27.86 13.03
N VAL A 10 61.63 -26.56 13.07
CA VAL A 10 60.52 -25.95 12.33
C VAL A 10 61.10 -25.28 11.09
N LEU A 11 60.77 -25.80 9.91
CA LEU A 11 61.06 -25.17 8.62
C LEU A 11 60.15 -23.94 8.45
N ALA A 12 60.74 -22.75 8.34
CA ALA A 12 60.03 -21.55 7.93
C ALA A 12 59.95 -21.50 6.40
N ALA A 13 58.75 -21.70 5.85
CA ALA A 13 58.46 -21.45 4.44
C ALA A 13 58.13 -19.96 4.24
N ALA A 14 59.01 -19.24 3.54
CA ALA A 14 58.76 -17.87 3.10
C ALA A 14 57.78 -17.89 1.92
N VAL A 15 56.55 -17.44 2.13
CA VAL A 15 55.58 -17.16 1.06
C VAL A 15 55.87 -15.74 0.55
N LEU A 16 56.37 -15.63 -0.68
CA LEU A 16 56.42 -14.36 -1.40
C LEU A 16 54.99 -13.87 -1.63
N ALA A 17 54.61 -12.79 -0.95
CA ALA A 17 53.40 -12.05 -1.25
C ALA A 17 53.58 -11.31 -2.58
N LEU A 18 53.07 -11.89 -3.66
CA LEU A 18 52.78 -11.15 -4.90
C LEU A 18 51.65 -10.17 -4.57
N GLY A 19 52.00 -8.90 -4.41
CA GLY A 19 51.05 -7.80 -4.28
C GLY A 19 50.25 -7.64 -5.58
N GLY A 20 49.15 -8.39 -5.70
CA GLY A 20 48.09 -8.04 -6.62
C GLY A 20 47.38 -6.82 -6.06
N THR A 21 47.53 -5.68 -6.73
CA THR A 21 46.58 -4.57 -6.59
C THR A 21 45.21 -5.13 -6.92
N ALA A 22 44.33 -5.25 -5.92
CA ALA A 22 42.92 -5.45 -6.18
C ALA A 22 42.46 -4.32 -7.14
N PRO A 23 41.71 -4.63 -8.20
CA PRO A 23 41.17 -3.59 -9.07
C PRO A 23 40.38 -2.61 -8.19
N ALA A 24 40.66 -1.31 -8.33
CA ALA A 24 39.86 -0.28 -7.69
C ALA A 24 38.39 -0.55 -8.04
N ALA A 25 37.53 -0.67 -7.04
CA ALA A 25 36.10 -0.83 -7.27
C ALA A 25 35.64 0.29 -8.21
N ALA A 26 34.95 -0.06 -9.29
CA ALA A 26 34.39 0.93 -10.20
C ALA A 26 33.52 1.91 -9.39
N ALA A 27 33.67 3.21 -9.64
CA ALA A 27 32.85 4.21 -8.98
C ALA A 27 31.36 3.89 -9.23
N PRO A 28 30.48 4.02 -8.21
CA PRO A 28 29.07 3.78 -8.40
C PRO A 28 28.52 4.75 -9.46
N PRO A 29 27.51 4.34 -10.24
CA PRO A 29 26.93 5.22 -11.23
C PRO A 29 26.48 6.56 -10.66
N HIS A 30 26.76 7.65 -11.38
CA HIS A 30 26.43 9.01 -10.96
C HIS A 30 25.92 9.86 -12.12
N HIS A 31 24.88 10.65 -11.87
CA HIS A 31 24.37 11.67 -12.78
C HIS A 31 24.68 13.08 -12.26
N ASP A 32 25.31 13.93 -13.07
CA ASP A 32 25.34 15.38 -12.85
C ASP A 32 24.61 16.08 -13.99
N VAL A 33 23.37 16.48 -13.71
CA VAL A 33 22.35 16.84 -14.70
C VAL A 33 22.07 18.34 -14.67
N GLU A 34 22.19 18.97 -15.83
CA GLU A 34 21.63 20.28 -16.10
C GLU A 34 20.34 20.12 -16.91
N LEU A 35 19.20 20.34 -16.25
CA LEU A 35 17.87 20.18 -16.81
C LEU A 35 17.23 21.55 -17.09
N THR A 36 16.76 21.76 -18.31
CA THR A 36 15.94 22.91 -18.70
C THR A 36 14.57 22.43 -19.13
N LEU A 37 13.53 22.98 -18.51
CA LEU A 37 12.15 22.64 -18.79
C LEU A 37 11.41 23.89 -19.29
N ASP A 38 10.63 23.73 -20.35
CA ASP A 38 9.63 24.71 -20.78
C ASP A 38 8.26 24.02 -20.80
N PRO A 39 7.50 24.11 -19.69
CA PRO A 39 6.20 23.46 -19.60
C PRO A 39 5.21 23.98 -20.65
N ALA A 40 5.16 25.29 -20.90
CA ALA A 40 4.26 25.87 -21.90
C ALA A 40 4.53 25.33 -23.31
N ALA A 41 5.79 25.09 -23.66
CA ALA A 41 6.18 24.46 -24.91
C ALA A 41 6.10 22.92 -24.90
N GLY A 42 5.96 22.28 -23.73
CA GLY A 42 6.01 20.84 -23.55
C GLY A 42 7.41 20.24 -23.78
N THR A 43 8.47 21.03 -23.66
CA THR A 43 9.83 20.62 -24.04
C THR A 43 10.80 20.48 -22.88
N LEU A 44 11.63 19.45 -22.96
CA LEU A 44 12.71 19.15 -22.03
C LEU A 44 14.04 19.12 -22.78
N GLU A 45 15.07 19.73 -22.18
CA GLU A 45 16.46 19.66 -22.63
C GLU A 45 17.36 19.33 -21.44
N ALA A 46 18.27 18.38 -21.61
CA ALA A 46 19.16 17.95 -20.55
C ALA A 46 20.59 17.77 -21.08
N VAL A 47 21.56 18.11 -20.22
CA VAL A 47 22.96 17.72 -20.35
C VAL A 47 23.31 16.92 -19.10
N ASP A 48 23.58 15.64 -19.30
CA ASP A 48 23.88 14.71 -18.22
C ASP A 48 25.35 14.28 -18.30
N ARG A 49 26.12 14.57 -17.25
CA ARG A 49 27.49 14.09 -17.08
C ARG A 49 27.44 12.82 -16.25
N LEU A 50 27.46 11.71 -16.97
CA LEU A 50 27.37 10.35 -16.46
C LEU A 50 28.76 9.84 -16.04
N THR A 51 28.84 9.27 -14.84
CA THR A 51 29.93 8.38 -14.45
C THR A 51 29.41 6.95 -14.50
N LEU A 52 30.01 6.10 -15.34
CA LEU A 52 29.58 4.73 -15.59
C LEU A 52 30.80 3.78 -15.65
N PRO A 53 30.59 2.47 -15.44
CA PRO A 53 31.63 1.48 -15.72
C PRO A 53 32.06 1.51 -17.20
N ALA A 54 33.36 1.36 -17.45
CA ALA A 54 33.91 1.30 -18.80
C ALA A 54 33.37 0.09 -19.59
N GLY A 55 33.26 0.24 -20.91
CA GLY A 55 32.76 -0.80 -21.81
C GLY A 55 31.35 -0.52 -22.36
N PRO A 56 30.73 -1.51 -23.02
CA PRO A 56 29.39 -1.36 -23.58
C PRO A 56 28.36 -1.12 -22.49
N GLN A 57 27.64 0.00 -22.57
CA GLN A 57 26.54 0.34 -21.68
C GLN A 57 25.24 0.45 -22.48
N ALA A 58 24.14 0.15 -21.82
CA ALA A 58 22.80 0.37 -22.33
C ALA A 58 21.99 1.08 -21.26
N PHE A 59 21.12 2.01 -21.63
CA PHE A 59 20.16 2.65 -20.73
C PHE A 59 18.82 2.84 -21.43
N GLN A 60 17.75 3.03 -20.66
CA GLN A 60 16.45 3.40 -21.21
C GLN A 60 16.29 4.92 -21.25
N LEU A 61 15.64 5.41 -22.29
CA LEU A 61 15.26 6.81 -22.44
C LEU A 61 13.93 6.87 -23.20
N ASP A 62 13.03 7.74 -22.75
CA ASP A 62 11.71 7.92 -23.33
C ASP A 62 11.80 8.13 -24.85
N PRO A 63 10.99 7.42 -25.66
CA PRO A 63 10.97 7.56 -27.12
C PRO A 63 10.82 8.98 -27.64
N ALA A 64 10.20 9.88 -26.88
CA ALA A 64 10.00 11.28 -27.24
C ALA A 64 11.26 12.14 -27.05
N LEU A 65 12.28 11.66 -26.32
CA LEU A 65 13.53 12.37 -26.06
C LEU A 65 14.62 11.86 -27.00
N THR A 66 15.25 12.73 -27.78
CA THR A 66 16.31 12.35 -28.72
C THR A 66 17.69 12.67 -28.16
N VAL A 67 18.61 11.70 -28.17
CA VAL A 67 20.03 11.94 -27.90
C VAL A 67 20.62 12.71 -29.08
N ARG A 68 21.08 13.93 -28.82
CA ARG A 68 21.64 14.84 -29.83
C ARG A 68 23.16 14.72 -29.91
N GLU A 69 23.79 14.44 -28.78
CA GLU A 69 25.24 14.31 -28.65
C GLU A 69 25.55 13.34 -27.51
N ALA A 70 26.56 12.49 -27.72
CA ALA A 70 27.23 11.76 -26.65
C ALA A 70 28.74 11.94 -26.84
N ARG A 71 29.47 12.26 -25.78
CA ARG A 71 30.91 12.52 -25.85
C ARG A 71 31.65 12.05 -24.60
N ALA A 72 32.92 11.71 -24.77
CA ALA A 72 33.87 11.52 -23.68
C ALA A 72 35.02 12.52 -23.84
N GLY A 73 35.06 13.52 -22.96
CA GLY A 73 35.87 14.72 -23.19
C GLY A 73 35.43 15.42 -24.49
N GLU A 74 36.37 15.60 -25.42
CA GLU A 74 36.12 16.21 -26.73
C GLU A 74 35.72 15.19 -27.82
N ARG A 75 35.79 13.89 -27.53
CA ARG A 75 35.54 12.83 -28.51
C ARG A 75 34.07 12.47 -28.56
N SER A 76 33.46 12.58 -29.74
CA SER A 76 32.11 12.09 -30.01
C SER A 76 32.05 10.56 -29.92
N LEU A 77 30.99 10.05 -29.30
CA LEU A 77 30.71 8.62 -29.15
C LEU A 77 29.56 8.22 -30.08
N PRO A 78 29.67 7.09 -30.80
CA PRO A 78 28.54 6.54 -31.52
C PRO A 78 27.46 6.10 -30.54
N VAL A 79 26.20 6.40 -30.89
CA VAL A 79 25.03 6.03 -30.12
C VAL A 79 24.12 5.18 -30.99
N GLU A 80 23.79 3.98 -30.51
CA GLU A 80 22.79 3.12 -31.14
C GLU A 80 21.48 3.20 -30.36
N ARG A 81 20.34 3.37 -31.05
CA ARG A 81 19.03 3.38 -30.42
C ARG A 81 18.10 2.33 -31.03
N ARG A 82 17.41 1.58 -30.17
CA ARG A 82 16.34 0.64 -30.54
C ARG A 82 15.15 0.82 -29.59
N GLY A 83 14.13 1.54 -30.05
CA GLY A 83 13.00 1.91 -29.19
C GLY A 83 13.46 2.82 -28.05
N ALA A 84 13.10 2.47 -26.81
CA ALA A 84 13.54 3.20 -25.61
C ALA A 84 15.00 2.91 -25.24
N GLN A 85 15.58 1.81 -25.71
CA GLN A 85 16.95 1.44 -25.35
C GLN A 85 17.98 2.22 -26.18
N VAL A 86 18.91 2.86 -25.48
CA VAL A 86 20.07 3.56 -26.02
C VAL A 86 21.34 2.80 -25.62
N ARG A 87 22.30 2.65 -26.53
CA ARG A 87 23.57 1.97 -26.30
C ARG A 87 24.74 2.84 -26.73
N LEU A 88 25.79 2.82 -25.92
CA LEU A 88 27.08 3.47 -26.22
C LEU A 88 28.22 2.68 -25.57
N THR A 89 29.45 2.94 -25.99
CA THR A 89 30.65 2.34 -25.37
C THR A 89 31.35 3.40 -24.52
N VAL A 90 31.37 3.19 -23.20
CA VAL A 90 32.02 4.06 -22.23
C VAL A 90 33.53 3.83 -22.26
N PRO A 91 34.37 4.89 -22.34
CA PRO A 91 35.82 4.76 -22.32
C PRO A 91 36.37 4.35 -20.93
N PRO A 92 37.66 3.98 -20.83
CA PRO A 92 38.27 3.54 -19.57
C PRO A 92 38.22 4.53 -18.40
N ASP A 93 38.05 5.82 -18.67
CA ASP A 93 37.91 6.89 -17.67
C ASP A 93 36.47 6.99 -17.10
N GLY A 94 35.50 6.27 -17.66
CA GLY A 94 34.14 6.12 -17.12
C GLY A 94 33.23 7.33 -17.30
N ALA A 95 33.74 8.47 -17.80
CA ALA A 95 32.99 9.73 -17.87
C ALA A 95 32.41 9.97 -19.27
N VAL A 96 31.08 10.15 -19.35
CA VAL A 96 30.37 10.45 -20.60
C VAL A 96 29.43 11.62 -20.39
N THR A 97 29.41 12.57 -21.33
CA THR A 97 28.35 13.58 -21.38
C THR A 97 27.34 13.20 -22.45
N VAL A 98 26.07 13.15 -22.08
CA VAL A 98 24.95 12.91 -23.01
C VAL A 98 24.06 14.14 -23.02
N ARG A 99 23.85 14.72 -24.20
CA ARG A 99 22.89 15.81 -24.41
C ARG A 99 21.67 15.26 -25.13
N TYR A 100 20.50 15.45 -24.54
CA TYR A 100 19.25 14.95 -25.08
C TYR A 100 18.10 15.91 -24.81
N GLY A 101 17.03 15.78 -25.58
CA GLY A 101 15.85 16.61 -25.40
C GLY A 101 14.75 16.29 -26.40
N GLY A 102 13.57 16.82 -26.16
CA GLY A 102 12.39 16.53 -26.96
C GLY A 102 11.13 17.15 -26.40
N ARG A 103 9.99 16.76 -26.96
CA ARG A 103 8.66 17.18 -26.52
C ARG A 103 7.96 16.00 -25.87
N LEU A 104 7.68 16.09 -24.59
CA LEU A 104 6.94 15.06 -23.86
C LEU A 104 5.42 15.21 -24.10
N PRO A 105 4.63 14.15 -23.87
CA PRO A 105 3.17 14.26 -23.90
C PRO A 105 2.66 15.15 -22.77
N GLY A 106 1.49 15.77 -22.97
CA GLY A 106 0.77 16.47 -21.90
C GLY A 106 0.07 15.51 -20.93
N PHE A 107 -0.62 16.05 -19.92
CA PHE A 107 -1.30 15.26 -18.92
C PHE A 107 -2.48 14.46 -19.51
N THR A 108 -2.40 13.13 -19.46
CA THR A 108 -3.44 12.21 -19.98
C THR A 108 -4.05 11.30 -18.91
N GLY A 109 -3.73 11.57 -17.62
CA GLY A 109 -4.26 10.84 -16.46
C GLY A 109 -3.47 9.58 -16.04
N GLY A 110 -2.42 9.21 -16.79
CA GLY A 110 -1.47 8.16 -16.41
C GLY A 110 -0.36 8.64 -15.46
N THR A 111 0.53 7.71 -15.08
CA THR A 111 1.69 7.95 -14.20
C THR A 111 3.02 8.12 -14.94
N GLY A 112 3.00 8.13 -16.28
CA GLY A 112 4.18 8.36 -17.11
C GLY A 112 4.64 9.83 -17.09
N PRO A 113 5.80 10.14 -17.69
CA PRO A 113 6.30 11.50 -17.75
C PRO A 113 5.33 12.38 -18.55
N ALA A 114 5.04 13.57 -18.04
CA ALA A 114 4.16 14.53 -18.70
C ALA A 114 4.67 15.96 -18.54
N LEU A 115 4.48 16.78 -19.58
CA LEU A 115 4.91 18.17 -19.61
C LEU A 115 4.01 19.00 -20.52
N ASP A 116 3.28 19.95 -19.93
CA ASP A 116 2.48 20.95 -20.64
C ASP A 116 2.33 22.24 -19.81
N ALA A 117 1.45 23.16 -20.22
CA ALA A 117 1.27 24.45 -19.57
C ALA A 117 0.84 24.36 -18.09
N ASP A 118 0.30 23.23 -17.63
CA ASP A 118 -0.02 23.00 -16.21
C ASP A 118 1.21 22.57 -15.39
N GLY A 119 2.34 22.27 -16.03
CA GLY A 119 3.61 21.98 -15.36
C GLY A 119 4.33 20.74 -15.89
N ALA A 120 5.21 20.19 -15.04
CA ALA A 120 6.01 19.00 -15.31
C ALA A 120 5.73 17.91 -14.27
N PHE A 121 5.61 16.67 -14.71
CA PHE A 121 5.54 15.47 -13.88
C PHE A 121 6.52 14.45 -14.41
N LEU A 122 7.68 14.33 -13.77
CA LEU A 122 8.82 13.52 -14.19
C LEU A 122 9.24 12.61 -13.04
N PRO A 123 8.46 11.55 -12.71
CA PRO A 123 8.85 10.61 -11.67
C PRO A 123 10.13 9.84 -12.08
N GLY A 124 10.91 9.38 -11.10
CA GLY A 124 12.06 8.50 -11.35
C GLY A 124 11.62 7.20 -12.04
N LEU A 125 12.52 6.55 -12.79
CA LEU A 125 12.22 5.33 -13.56
C LEU A 125 11.07 5.52 -14.59
N ALA A 126 10.94 6.73 -15.13
CA ALA A 126 9.95 7.06 -16.16
C ALA A 126 10.57 7.49 -17.50
N GLY A 127 11.87 7.22 -17.70
CA GLY A 127 12.60 7.37 -18.95
C GLY A 127 12.98 8.80 -19.29
N TRP A 128 12.68 9.78 -18.44
CA TRP A 128 13.06 11.18 -18.70
C TRP A 128 14.55 11.42 -18.44
N LEU A 129 15.16 10.62 -17.55
CA LEU A 129 16.59 10.53 -17.28
C LEU A 129 17.11 9.19 -17.86
N PRO A 130 18.38 9.08 -18.31
CA PRO A 130 18.99 7.82 -18.72
C PRO A 130 18.91 6.75 -17.61
N GLU A 131 17.99 5.80 -17.72
CA GLU A 131 17.81 4.74 -16.72
C GLU A 131 18.82 3.63 -16.91
N LEU A 132 19.63 3.40 -15.89
CA LEU A 132 20.69 2.39 -15.93
C LEU A 132 20.10 0.99 -15.60
N PRO A 133 20.58 -0.09 -16.25
CA PRO A 133 19.96 -1.39 -16.14
C PRO A 133 20.03 -1.95 -14.71
N ALA A 134 18.85 -2.20 -14.14
CA ALA A 134 18.62 -2.54 -12.73
C ALA A 134 19.00 -3.99 -12.34
N ALA A 135 20.03 -4.60 -12.93
CA ALA A 135 20.40 -5.98 -12.62
C ALA A 135 21.18 -6.09 -11.30
N GLY A 136 20.52 -5.84 -10.16
CA GLY A 136 21.06 -6.04 -8.82
C GLY A 136 21.89 -4.89 -8.25
N GLU A 137 21.93 -3.74 -8.94
CA GLU A 137 22.68 -2.56 -8.51
C GLU A 137 21.82 -1.56 -7.74
N GLU A 138 22.48 -0.95 -6.77
CA GLU A 138 22.02 0.18 -5.97
C GLU A 138 21.69 1.39 -6.89
N PRO A 139 20.58 2.14 -6.68
CA PRO A 139 20.25 3.33 -7.47
C PRO A 139 21.42 4.32 -7.61
N PRO A 140 21.55 5.04 -8.74
CA PRO A 140 22.66 5.96 -8.90
C PRO A 140 22.57 7.13 -7.91
N THR A 141 23.72 7.71 -7.57
CA THR A 141 23.75 9.02 -6.91
C THR A 141 23.58 10.11 -7.94
N TRP A 142 23.14 11.31 -7.53
CA TRP A 142 22.90 12.36 -8.52
C TRP A 142 22.98 13.77 -7.96
N ARG A 143 23.29 14.71 -8.86
CA ARG A 143 23.13 16.15 -8.71
C ARG A 143 22.28 16.67 -9.86
N LEU A 144 21.28 17.47 -9.55
CA LEU A 144 20.31 17.96 -10.52
C LEU A 144 20.14 19.47 -10.40
N SER A 145 20.55 20.21 -11.43
CA SER A 145 20.27 21.65 -11.59
C SER A 145 19.11 21.85 -12.56
N VAL A 146 17.97 22.33 -12.09
CA VAL A 146 16.78 22.60 -12.91
C VAL A 146 16.63 24.08 -13.20
N ARG A 147 16.26 24.42 -14.45
CA ARG A 147 15.90 25.78 -14.90
C ARG A 147 14.52 25.79 -15.54
N LEU A 148 13.69 26.75 -15.17
CA LEU A 148 12.31 26.92 -15.61
C LEU A 148 11.95 28.41 -15.79
N PRO A 149 10.93 28.75 -16.59
CA PRO A 149 10.36 30.10 -16.62
C PRO A 149 9.81 30.54 -15.26
N ALA A 150 9.76 31.85 -15.02
CA ALA A 150 9.41 32.45 -13.72
C ALA A 150 7.99 32.12 -13.22
N ALA A 151 7.10 31.72 -14.13
CA ALA A 151 5.73 31.33 -13.80
C ALA A 151 5.63 29.99 -13.04
N TYR A 152 6.70 29.18 -13.01
CA TYR A 152 6.69 27.84 -12.43
C TYR A 152 7.62 27.73 -11.23
N ALA A 153 7.17 27.02 -10.21
CA ALA A 153 8.00 26.50 -9.13
C ALA A 153 8.45 25.08 -9.46
N VAL A 154 9.54 24.63 -8.85
CA VAL A 154 10.06 23.26 -8.98
C VAL A 154 10.29 22.64 -7.62
N VAL A 155 10.11 21.33 -7.57
CA VAL A 155 10.52 20.46 -6.48
C VAL A 155 11.06 19.18 -7.07
N ALA A 156 12.17 18.69 -6.52
CA ALA A 156 12.63 17.35 -6.77
C ALA A 156 12.76 16.60 -5.44
N THR A 157 12.89 15.28 -5.51
CA THR A 157 13.34 14.49 -4.36
C THR A 157 14.76 14.88 -3.96
N GLY A 158 15.33 14.24 -2.92
CA GLY A 158 16.67 14.54 -2.42
C GLY A 158 16.80 15.89 -1.70
N ARG A 159 18.06 16.29 -1.45
CA ARG A 159 18.43 17.47 -0.67
C ARG A 159 18.41 18.73 -1.52
N LEU A 160 17.65 19.74 -1.12
CA LEU A 160 17.67 21.07 -1.75
C LEU A 160 18.93 21.85 -1.33
N VAL A 161 19.83 22.09 -2.28
CA VAL A 161 21.11 22.78 -2.09
C VAL A 161 20.99 24.28 -2.33
N GLU A 162 20.35 24.66 -3.44
CA GLU A 162 20.23 26.04 -3.89
C GLU A 162 18.85 26.27 -4.51
N GLU A 163 18.25 27.43 -4.29
CA GLU A 163 16.99 27.81 -4.92
C GLU A 163 16.97 29.32 -5.14
N THR A 164 16.71 29.75 -6.38
CA THR A 164 16.48 31.15 -6.75
C THR A 164 15.20 31.26 -7.59
N ARG A 165 14.40 32.27 -7.29
CA ARG A 165 13.17 32.59 -8.04
C ARG A 165 13.11 34.09 -8.23
N ASP A 166 13.23 34.54 -9.47
CA ASP A 166 13.22 35.96 -9.83
C ASP A 166 12.56 36.16 -11.20
N ALA A 167 12.57 37.40 -11.70
CA ALA A 167 11.98 37.74 -12.99
C ALA A 167 12.64 37.03 -14.18
N GLY A 168 13.89 36.58 -14.03
CA GLY A 168 14.64 35.82 -15.04
C GLY A 168 14.33 34.33 -15.05
N GLY A 169 13.62 33.81 -14.04
CA GLY A 169 13.18 32.42 -13.98
C GLY A 169 13.29 31.78 -12.61
N THR A 170 13.00 30.48 -12.58
CA THR A 170 13.24 29.61 -11.43
C THR A 170 14.47 28.75 -11.70
N ARG A 171 15.40 28.72 -10.76
CA ARG A 171 16.52 27.78 -10.74
C ARG A 171 16.59 27.10 -9.38
N ALA A 172 16.79 25.79 -9.39
CA ALA A 172 17.01 25.04 -8.16
C ALA A 172 18.03 23.93 -8.39
N VAL A 173 18.80 23.61 -7.34
CA VAL A 173 19.78 22.53 -7.35
C VAL A 173 19.45 21.56 -6.24
N TYR A 174 19.27 20.30 -6.60
CA TYR A 174 19.03 19.18 -5.71
C TYR A 174 20.18 18.18 -5.81
N GLU A 175 20.38 17.40 -4.76
CA GLU A 175 21.34 16.29 -4.78
C GLU A 175 20.88 15.14 -3.91
N GLU A 176 21.28 13.93 -4.28
CA GLU A 176 21.19 12.76 -3.44
C GLU A 176 22.50 12.00 -3.54
N THR A 177 23.23 11.97 -2.44
CA THR A 177 24.54 11.32 -2.34
C THR A 177 24.42 9.89 -1.82
N ARG A 178 23.23 9.47 -1.38
CA ARG A 178 22.93 8.10 -1.00
C ARG A 178 22.36 7.36 -2.20
N SER A 179 22.61 6.06 -2.28
CA SER A 179 21.96 5.21 -3.28
C SER A 179 20.54 4.87 -2.84
N VAL A 180 19.57 5.78 -3.08
CA VAL A 180 18.17 5.64 -2.62
C VAL A 180 17.21 5.47 -3.78
N GLU A 181 17.21 6.40 -4.74
CA GLU A 181 16.37 6.38 -5.94
C GLU A 181 16.92 7.31 -7.02
N GLU A 182 16.44 7.16 -8.25
CA GLU A 182 16.55 8.19 -9.28
C GLU A 182 15.72 9.43 -8.92
N PRO A 183 16.13 10.65 -9.36
CA PRO A 183 15.40 11.86 -9.01
C PRO A 183 13.98 11.81 -9.58
N SER A 184 13.00 12.24 -8.78
CA SER A 184 11.67 12.59 -9.26
C SER A 184 11.53 14.11 -9.27
N VAL A 185 11.09 14.69 -10.38
CA VAL A 185 11.00 16.14 -10.60
C VAL A 185 9.58 16.55 -10.93
N PHE A 186 9.07 17.53 -10.20
CA PHE A 186 7.75 18.10 -10.42
C PHE A 186 7.86 19.62 -10.52
N ALA A 187 7.14 20.21 -11.47
CA ALA A 187 7.04 21.65 -11.61
C ALA A 187 5.59 22.05 -11.87
N GLY A 188 5.20 23.23 -11.45
CA GLY A 188 3.84 23.73 -11.65
C GLY A 188 3.71 25.20 -11.29
N PRO A 189 2.59 25.84 -11.69
CA PRO A 189 2.29 27.23 -11.39
C PRO A 189 1.81 27.37 -9.92
N TRP A 190 2.69 27.00 -8.99
CA TRP A 190 2.36 26.86 -7.58
C TRP A 190 2.69 28.11 -6.76
N THR A 191 1.87 28.33 -5.75
CA THR A 191 2.29 29.05 -4.56
C THR A 191 2.99 28.06 -3.62
N VAL A 192 4.07 28.50 -2.99
CA VAL A 192 4.89 27.65 -2.10
C VAL A 192 4.85 28.22 -0.70
N GLU A 193 4.27 27.46 0.22
CA GLU A 193 4.25 27.77 1.64
C GLU A 193 5.29 26.92 2.37
N GLU A 194 6.09 27.55 3.24
CA GLU A 194 7.19 26.90 3.94
C GLU A 194 7.09 27.12 5.46
N ARG A 195 7.38 26.06 6.22
CA ARG A 195 7.61 26.10 7.67
C ARG A 195 8.92 25.37 8.00
N ARG A 196 9.54 25.73 9.12
CA ARG A 196 10.79 25.10 9.61
C ARG A 196 10.74 24.67 11.07
N PRO A 197 9.78 23.83 11.49
CA PRO A 197 9.73 23.35 12.88
C PRO A 197 11.01 22.58 13.22
N GLY A 198 11.72 23.02 14.26
CA GLY A 198 12.97 22.38 14.69
C GLY A 198 14.08 22.36 13.61
N GLY A 199 14.02 23.25 12.61
CA GLY A 199 14.96 23.29 11.49
C GLY A 199 14.62 22.39 10.30
N LEU A 200 13.64 21.49 10.43
CA LEU A 200 13.17 20.61 9.34
C LEU A 200 12.36 21.41 8.32
N ARG A 201 12.73 21.38 7.04
CA ARG A 201 12.01 22.13 6.00
C ARG A 201 10.74 21.41 5.58
N LEU A 202 9.58 22.01 5.85
CA LEU A 202 8.29 21.52 5.40
C LEU A 202 7.70 22.47 4.35
N ARG A 203 7.23 21.93 3.22
CA ARG A 203 6.65 22.74 2.15
C ARG A 203 5.33 22.17 1.63
N LEU A 204 4.41 23.07 1.29
CA LEU A 204 3.24 22.78 0.48
C LEU A 204 3.36 23.55 -0.84
N TYR A 205 3.37 22.81 -1.96
CA TYR A 205 3.29 23.35 -3.30
C TYR A 205 1.86 23.16 -3.79
N HIS A 206 1.09 24.25 -3.87
CA HIS A 206 -0.34 24.18 -4.18
C HIS A 206 -0.72 25.11 -5.32
N HIS A 207 -1.77 24.73 -6.05
CA HIS A 207 -2.38 25.60 -7.06
C HIS A 207 -3.13 26.77 -6.39
N PRO A 208 -3.33 27.90 -7.08
CA PRO A 208 -3.95 29.09 -6.49
C PRO A 208 -5.32 28.86 -5.85
N GLU A 209 -6.17 28.01 -6.43
CA GLU A 209 -7.51 27.71 -5.89
C GLU A 209 -7.50 26.84 -4.62
N GLN A 210 -6.33 26.32 -4.24
CA GLN A 210 -6.11 25.52 -3.03
C GLN A 210 -5.50 26.36 -1.89
N ALA A 211 -5.54 27.69 -2.01
CA ALA A 211 -5.09 28.60 -0.96
C ALA A 211 -5.80 28.31 0.38
N GLY A 212 -5.07 28.42 1.48
CA GLY A 212 -5.59 28.17 2.84
C GLY A 212 -5.46 26.72 3.33
N LEU A 213 -4.95 25.79 2.52
CA LEU A 213 -4.65 24.43 2.98
C LEU A 213 -3.35 24.33 3.81
N ALA A 214 -2.45 25.32 3.72
CA ALA A 214 -1.08 25.18 4.21
C ALA A 214 -0.98 24.90 5.72
N ASP A 215 -1.67 25.66 6.55
CA ASP A 215 -1.54 25.52 8.01
C ASP A 215 -1.94 24.11 8.48
N GLU A 216 -3.11 23.60 8.05
CA GLU A 216 -3.57 22.27 8.45
C GLU A 216 -2.65 21.14 7.97
N TYR A 217 -2.12 21.25 6.73
CA TYR A 217 -1.23 20.25 6.17
C TYR A 217 0.16 20.26 6.83
N LEU A 218 0.77 21.43 6.94
CA LEU A 218 2.13 21.56 7.48
C LEU A 218 2.18 21.25 8.98
N ASP A 219 1.14 21.62 9.74
CA ASP A 219 1.02 21.26 11.15
C ASP A 219 0.83 19.76 11.36
N LEU A 220 -0.02 19.12 10.53
CA LEU A 220 -0.19 17.67 10.56
C LEU A 220 1.11 16.95 10.21
N THR A 221 1.82 17.42 9.17
CA THR A 221 3.12 16.87 8.79
C THR A 221 4.14 16.99 9.91
N ALA A 222 4.25 18.15 10.55
CA ALA A 222 5.18 18.37 11.66
C ALA A 222 4.89 17.41 12.83
N ARG A 223 3.62 17.28 13.24
CA ARG A 223 3.21 16.37 14.31
C ARG A 223 3.47 14.90 13.96
N ALA A 224 3.13 14.49 12.74
CA ALA A 224 3.32 13.11 12.29
C ALA A 224 4.81 12.73 12.26
N ILE A 225 5.66 13.58 11.66
CA ILE A 225 7.11 13.35 11.62
C ILE A 225 7.69 13.27 13.04
N ALA A 226 7.30 14.18 13.95
CA ALA A 226 7.78 14.15 15.33
C ALA A 226 7.35 12.86 16.06
N GLY A 227 6.10 12.42 15.88
CA GLY A 227 5.57 11.19 16.49
C GLY A 227 6.29 9.94 15.98
N TYR A 228 6.46 9.82 14.67
CA TYR A 228 7.21 8.69 14.08
C TYR A 228 8.68 8.72 14.47
N ALA A 229 9.31 9.90 14.50
CA ALA A 229 10.70 10.04 14.89
C ALA A 229 10.94 9.59 16.33
N ALA A 230 10.02 9.88 17.25
CA ALA A 230 10.09 9.44 18.63
C ALA A 230 9.93 7.91 18.79
N ARG A 231 9.12 7.28 17.94
CA ARG A 231 8.85 5.83 18.01
C ARG A 231 9.93 4.99 17.32
N ILE A 232 10.43 5.45 16.16
CA ILE A 232 11.30 4.69 15.24
C ILE A 232 12.76 5.14 15.32
N GLY A 233 12.99 6.44 15.24
CA GLY A 233 14.33 7.03 15.08
C GLY A 233 14.27 8.30 14.22
N PRO A 234 15.36 9.09 14.15
CA PRO A 234 15.37 10.38 13.48
C PRO A 234 14.80 10.35 12.06
N TYR A 235 14.11 11.42 11.67
CA TYR A 235 13.59 11.56 10.31
C TYR A 235 14.74 11.53 9.28
N PRO A 236 14.65 10.70 8.22
CA PRO A 236 15.80 10.39 7.38
C PRO A 236 16.15 11.40 6.27
N PHE A 237 15.34 12.44 6.06
CA PHE A 237 15.52 13.39 4.96
C PHE A 237 15.61 14.85 5.46
N ASP A 238 16.15 15.75 4.64
CA ASP A 238 16.33 17.18 5.01
C ASP A 238 15.01 17.97 5.10
N GLY A 239 13.93 17.42 4.57
CA GLY A 239 12.62 18.04 4.56
C GLY A 239 11.51 17.09 4.10
N PHE A 240 10.28 17.59 4.14
CA PHE A 240 9.13 16.93 3.54
C PHE A 240 8.29 17.91 2.73
N SER A 241 7.98 17.56 1.49
CA SER A 241 7.16 18.38 0.59
C SER A 241 5.86 17.69 0.21
N ILE A 242 4.74 18.42 0.28
CA ILE A 242 3.45 17.99 -0.27
C ILE A 242 3.24 18.76 -1.57
N VAL A 243 2.93 18.04 -2.65
CA VAL A 243 2.90 18.61 -4.00
C VAL A 243 1.57 18.34 -4.66
N SER A 244 0.86 19.41 -5.03
CA SER A 244 -0.35 19.31 -5.85
C SER A 244 0.01 19.10 -7.31
N VAL A 245 -0.26 17.92 -7.86
CA VAL A 245 0.05 17.59 -9.26
C VAL A 245 -1.22 17.43 -10.11
N PRO A 246 -1.23 17.72 -11.43
CA PRO A 246 -2.42 17.53 -12.27
C PRO A 246 -2.95 16.08 -12.34
N PRO A 247 -2.10 15.03 -12.46
CA PRO A 247 -2.57 13.65 -12.47
C PRO A 247 -3.32 13.26 -11.19
N PRO A 248 -4.38 12.44 -11.26
CA PRO A 248 -5.17 12.01 -10.10
C PRO A 248 -4.46 10.89 -9.31
N VAL A 249 -3.26 11.18 -8.80
CA VAL A 249 -2.38 10.22 -8.11
C VAL A 249 -2.26 10.52 -6.62
N GLY A 250 -1.78 9.54 -5.85
CA GLY A 250 -1.28 9.70 -4.49
C GLY A 250 -0.05 8.82 -4.38
N LEU A 251 1.13 9.42 -4.43
CA LEU A 251 2.42 8.71 -4.48
C LEU A 251 3.36 9.27 -3.43
N GLY A 252 3.95 8.38 -2.64
CA GLY A 252 5.02 8.69 -1.69
C GLY A 252 6.39 8.53 -2.33
N PHE A 253 7.26 9.51 -2.08
CA PHE A 253 8.66 9.56 -2.50
C PHE A 253 9.54 9.91 -1.29
N PRO A 254 10.86 9.62 -1.34
CA PRO A 254 11.83 10.14 -0.38
C PRO A 254 11.71 11.66 -0.17
N GLY A 255 11.28 12.07 1.03
CA GLY A 255 11.12 13.47 1.41
C GLY A 255 9.95 14.20 0.74
N LEU A 256 9.03 13.50 0.08
CA LEU A 256 8.00 14.14 -0.74
C LEU A 256 6.76 13.27 -0.94
N THR A 257 5.59 13.88 -1.11
CA THR A 257 4.40 13.19 -1.64
C THR A 257 3.73 14.02 -2.74
N ALA A 258 3.32 13.36 -3.81
CA ALA A 258 2.58 13.96 -4.92
C ALA A 258 1.11 13.53 -4.88
N ILE A 259 0.21 14.50 -4.74
CA ILE A 259 -1.23 14.28 -4.60
C ILE A 259 -1.97 15.06 -5.68
N GLY A 260 -2.93 14.40 -6.34
CA GLY A 260 -3.68 14.98 -7.43
C GLY A 260 -4.43 16.25 -7.03
N ARG A 261 -4.41 17.26 -7.91
CA ARG A 261 -4.97 18.61 -7.70
C ARG A 261 -6.43 18.61 -7.25
N ALA A 262 -7.24 17.74 -7.85
CA ALA A 262 -8.66 17.59 -7.49
C ALA A 262 -8.88 16.81 -6.18
N VAL A 263 -7.88 16.06 -5.74
CA VAL A 263 -7.96 15.14 -4.59
C VAL A 263 -7.39 15.80 -3.33
N LEU A 264 -6.33 16.62 -3.48
CA LEU A 264 -5.64 17.25 -2.37
C LEU A 264 -6.59 17.92 -1.38
N PRO A 265 -7.63 18.70 -1.76
CA PRO A 265 -8.51 19.35 -0.79
C PRO A 265 -9.45 18.40 -0.02
N LEU A 266 -9.56 17.13 -0.43
CA LEU A 266 -10.54 16.21 0.14
C LEU A 266 -10.16 15.79 1.57
N PRO A 267 -11.11 15.76 2.53
CA PRO A 267 -10.82 15.54 3.95
C PRO A 267 -10.04 14.24 4.24
N PHE A 268 -10.28 13.17 3.47
CA PHE A 268 -9.64 11.87 3.70
C PHE A 268 -8.12 11.91 3.53
N ILE A 269 -7.60 12.88 2.75
CA ILE A 269 -6.16 13.08 2.58
C ILE A 269 -5.52 13.43 3.93
N ARG A 270 -6.13 14.34 4.70
CA ARG A 270 -5.62 14.73 6.02
C ARG A 270 -5.92 13.70 7.10
N SER A 271 -7.07 13.03 7.05
CA SER A 271 -7.46 12.13 8.13
C SER A 271 -6.79 10.76 8.07
N GLN A 272 -6.25 10.36 6.92
CA GLN A 272 -5.67 9.02 6.70
C GLN A 272 -4.44 9.06 5.79
N SER A 273 -4.58 9.55 4.55
CA SER A 273 -3.56 9.36 3.51
C SER A 273 -2.21 10.03 3.84
N LEU A 274 -2.21 11.28 4.31
CA LEU A 274 -0.98 12.06 4.45
C LEU A 274 -0.02 11.45 5.49
N THR A 275 -0.56 10.96 6.61
CA THR A 275 0.27 10.33 7.65
C THR A 275 0.87 9.01 7.19
N HIS A 276 0.14 8.26 6.34
CA HIS A 276 0.62 7.06 5.67
C HIS A 276 1.81 7.39 4.74
N GLU A 277 1.64 8.38 3.86
CA GLU A 277 2.71 8.81 2.93
C GLU A 277 3.94 9.36 3.67
N ILE A 278 3.74 10.07 4.80
CA ILE A 278 4.85 10.53 5.64
C ILE A 278 5.61 9.34 6.22
N LEU A 279 4.92 8.32 6.74
CA LEU A 279 5.57 7.17 7.35
C LEU A 279 6.39 6.34 6.35
N HIS A 280 6.02 6.36 5.06
CA HIS A 280 6.84 5.74 4.02
C HIS A 280 8.28 6.28 3.93
N ASN A 281 8.55 7.45 4.51
CA ASN A 281 9.91 7.97 4.60
C ASN A 281 10.84 7.08 5.44
N TRP A 282 10.31 6.33 6.42
CA TRP A 282 11.05 5.27 7.09
C TRP A 282 10.91 3.93 6.35
N TRP A 283 9.70 3.58 5.91
CA TRP A 283 9.40 2.25 5.34
C TRP A 283 9.08 2.32 3.85
N GLY A 284 9.90 1.65 3.02
CA GLY A 284 9.79 1.71 1.56
C GLY A 284 10.77 2.69 0.94
N ASN A 285 10.93 3.89 1.52
CA ASN A 285 11.92 4.88 1.07
C ASN A 285 13.21 4.81 1.88
N GLY A 286 13.10 4.88 3.21
CA GLY A 286 14.24 4.81 4.13
C GLY A 286 14.85 3.42 4.16
N VAL A 287 14.09 2.41 4.59
CA VAL A 287 14.43 0.99 4.39
C VAL A 287 13.67 0.50 3.16
N ARG A 288 14.40 0.20 2.09
CA ARG A 288 13.80 -0.22 0.82
C ARG A 288 13.28 -1.64 0.91
N VAL A 289 12.26 -1.92 0.11
CA VAL A 289 11.70 -3.27 -0.03
C VAL A 289 12.69 -4.14 -0.80
N GLY A 290 13.25 -5.15 -0.14
CA GLY A 290 14.09 -6.17 -0.74
C GLY A 290 13.27 -7.29 -1.41
N ALA A 291 13.96 -8.40 -1.71
CA ALA A 291 13.31 -9.56 -2.29
C ALA A 291 12.30 -10.20 -1.31
N GLY A 292 11.28 -10.86 -1.88
CA GLY A 292 10.38 -11.71 -1.10
C GLY A 292 9.14 -11.03 -0.51
N GLY A 293 8.70 -9.88 -1.04
CA GLY A 293 7.40 -9.29 -0.68
C GLY A 293 7.49 -7.85 -0.17
N ASN A 294 6.54 -7.00 -0.57
CA ASN A 294 6.43 -5.65 -0.05
C ASN A 294 5.81 -5.64 1.35
N TRP A 295 6.67 -5.63 2.37
CA TRP A 295 6.28 -5.53 3.77
C TRP A 295 5.92 -4.10 4.19
N ALA A 296 6.41 -3.09 3.46
CA ALA A 296 6.31 -1.69 3.85
C ALA A 296 4.85 -1.21 3.87
N GLU A 297 4.04 -1.57 2.88
CA GLU A 297 2.61 -1.19 2.84
C GLU A 297 1.85 -1.65 4.08
N GLY A 298 2.05 -2.91 4.47
CA GLY A 298 1.40 -3.49 5.65
C GLY A 298 1.87 -2.84 6.95
N LEU A 299 3.17 -2.60 7.07
CA LEU A 299 3.74 -1.97 8.27
C LEU A 299 3.29 -0.51 8.39
N THR A 300 3.31 0.23 7.28
CA THR A 300 2.81 1.61 7.21
C THR A 300 1.32 1.67 7.55
N THR A 301 0.51 0.77 6.98
CA THR A 301 -0.92 0.66 7.31
C THR A 301 -1.14 0.46 8.82
N TYR A 302 -0.35 -0.41 9.45
CA TYR A 302 -0.46 -0.69 10.88
C TYR A 302 -0.02 0.51 11.75
N MET A 303 1.15 1.08 11.45
CA MET A 303 1.75 2.13 12.27
C MET A 303 1.18 3.53 12.02
N ALA A 304 0.53 3.78 10.88
CA ALA A 304 -0.15 5.04 10.57
C ALA A 304 -1.66 4.91 10.70
N ASP A 305 -2.33 4.17 9.81
CA ASP A 305 -3.78 4.18 9.69
C ASP A 305 -4.45 3.55 10.91
N TYR A 306 -3.92 2.40 11.34
CA TYR A 306 -4.50 1.65 12.46
C TYR A 306 -4.19 2.32 13.79
N ALA A 307 -2.95 2.79 13.98
CA ALA A 307 -2.58 3.60 15.13
C ALA A 307 -3.45 4.87 15.25
N ALA A 308 -3.75 5.54 14.13
CA ALA A 308 -4.66 6.69 14.11
C ALA A 308 -6.10 6.29 14.47
N ALA A 309 -6.58 5.14 13.99
CA ALA A 309 -7.89 4.62 14.38
C ALA A 309 -7.95 4.30 15.88
N GLN A 310 -6.91 3.67 16.43
CA GLN A 310 -6.80 3.37 17.85
C GLN A 310 -6.73 4.62 18.73
N ALA A 311 -6.03 5.66 18.27
CA ALA A 311 -5.91 6.93 18.97
C ALA A 311 -7.23 7.73 19.01
N ARG A 312 -8.13 7.53 18.03
CA ARG A 312 -9.47 8.12 18.07
C ARG A 312 -10.32 7.48 19.16
N ASP A 313 -10.51 6.17 19.08
CA ASP A 313 -11.22 5.37 20.07
C ASP A 313 -11.06 3.86 19.82
N PRO A 314 -11.27 2.99 20.84
CA PRO A 314 -11.19 1.54 20.68
C PRO A 314 -12.16 0.95 19.63
N GLY A 315 -13.35 1.55 19.48
CA GLY A 315 -14.36 1.11 18.52
C GLY A 315 -13.92 1.31 17.07
N ALA A 316 -13.23 2.42 16.78
CA ALA A 316 -12.68 2.70 15.46
C ALA A 316 -11.58 1.69 15.05
N ALA A 317 -10.67 1.33 15.97
CA ALA A 317 -9.67 0.29 15.71
C ALA A 317 -10.32 -1.08 15.48
N ARG A 318 -11.30 -1.45 16.31
CA ARG A 318 -12.07 -2.69 16.16
C ARG A 318 -12.82 -2.75 14.82
N ALA A 319 -13.47 -1.65 14.43
CA ALA A 319 -14.17 -1.56 13.16
C ALA A 319 -13.21 -1.72 11.97
N MET A 320 -12.00 -1.19 12.08
CA MET A 320 -10.99 -1.30 11.03
C MET A 320 -10.45 -2.74 10.88
N ARG A 321 -10.25 -3.46 11.98
CA ARG A 321 -9.93 -4.91 11.94
C ARG A 321 -11.06 -5.69 11.29
N LEU A 322 -12.30 -5.45 11.71
CA LEU A 322 -13.48 -6.06 11.10
C LEU A 322 -13.54 -5.79 9.59
N ASP A 323 -13.30 -4.56 9.14
CA ASP A 323 -13.27 -4.21 7.72
C ASP A 323 -12.24 -5.02 6.93
N TRP A 324 -11.03 -5.22 7.47
CA TRP A 324 -10.02 -6.07 6.83
C TRP A 324 -10.43 -7.55 6.77
N LEU A 325 -11.06 -8.06 7.83
CA LEU A 325 -11.55 -9.44 7.84
C LEU A 325 -12.73 -9.65 6.88
N ARG A 326 -13.61 -8.64 6.71
CA ARG A 326 -14.71 -8.67 5.73
C ARG A 326 -14.20 -8.62 4.31
N ASP A 327 -13.25 -7.74 4.04
CA ASP A 327 -12.54 -7.67 2.77
C ASP A 327 -11.91 -9.03 2.42
N TYR A 328 -11.22 -9.66 3.37
CA TYR A 328 -10.62 -10.98 3.17
C TYR A 328 -11.65 -12.11 3.02
N ALA A 329 -12.77 -12.04 3.76
CA ALA A 329 -13.87 -13.00 3.61
C ALA A 329 -14.50 -12.94 2.20
N ALA A 330 -14.57 -11.75 1.61
CA ALA A 330 -15.06 -11.52 0.25
C ALA A 330 -14.04 -11.94 -0.85
N LEU A 331 -12.77 -12.14 -0.50
CA LEU A 331 -11.70 -12.48 -1.44
C LEU A 331 -11.87 -13.93 -1.96
N PRO A 332 -11.95 -14.14 -3.29
CA PRO A 332 -11.96 -15.48 -3.88
C PRO A 332 -10.67 -16.25 -3.59
N ALA A 333 -10.79 -17.56 -3.39
CA ALA A 333 -9.67 -18.44 -3.01
C ALA A 333 -8.54 -18.45 -4.06
N GLU A 334 -8.87 -18.30 -5.33
CA GLU A 334 -7.94 -18.25 -6.46
C GLU A 334 -7.21 -16.91 -6.60
N ARG A 335 -7.70 -15.85 -5.95
CA ARG A 335 -7.06 -14.53 -5.91
C ARG A 335 -6.28 -14.28 -4.63
N ASP A 336 -6.35 -15.21 -3.67
CA ASP A 336 -5.54 -15.17 -2.45
C ASP A 336 -4.13 -15.71 -2.70
N HIS A 337 -3.15 -14.99 -2.17
CA HIS A 337 -1.73 -15.29 -2.34
C HIS A 337 -0.95 -15.02 -1.03
N PRO A 338 0.23 -15.62 -0.83
CA PRO A 338 1.13 -15.27 0.26
C PRO A 338 1.54 -13.79 0.24
N LEU A 339 1.97 -13.26 1.39
CA LEU A 339 2.58 -11.93 1.46
C LEU A 339 3.92 -11.88 0.72
N THR A 340 4.60 -13.02 0.56
CA THR A 340 5.83 -13.12 -0.22
C THR A 340 5.66 -12.80 -1.71
N ASP A 341 4.43 -12.85 -2.21
CA ASP A 341 4.10 -12.62 -3.62
C ASP A 341 3.57 -11.19 -3.85
N PHE A 342 3.21 -10.48 -2.79
CA PHE A 342 2.77 -9.10 -2.89
C PHE A 342 3.93 -8.18 -3.30
N ARG A 343 3.75 -7.40 -4.36
CA ARG A 343 4.76 -6.45 -4.86
C ARG A 343 4.27 -5.01 -4.78
N ALA A 344 3.08 -4.78 -5.30
CA ALA A 344 2.41 -3.48 -5.27
C ALA A 344 0.89 -3.68 -5.37
N LYS A 345 0.16 -2.60 -5.09
CA LYS A 345 -1.26 -2.54 -5.41
C LYS A 345 -1.44 -2.51 -6.93
N VAL A 346 -2.11 -3.53 -7.47
CA VAL A 346 -2.48 -3.62 -8.89
C VAL A 346 -4.00 -3.65 -9.04
N HIS A 347 -4.70 -4.26 -8.08
CA HIS A 347 -6.15 -4.42 -8.03
C HIS A 347 -6.60 -4.64 -6.57
N ASP A 348 -7.91 -4.50 -6.30
CA ASP A 348 -8.47 -4.60 -4.94
C ASP A 348 -8.04 -5.88 -4.20
N ALA A 349 -7.96 -7.02 -4.89
CA ALA A 349 -7.52 -8.28 -4.30
C ALA A 349 -6.10 -8.23 -3.71
N SER A 350 -5.15 -7.58 -4.40
CA SER A 350 -3.78 -7.48 -3.89
C SER A 350 -3.68 -6.48 -2.74
N GLN A 351 -4.57 -5.47 -2.70
CA GLN A 351 -4.68 -4.56 -1.57
C GLN A 351 -5.16 -5.29 -0.30
N ILE A 352 -6.14 -6.18 -0.41
CA ILE A 352 -6.68 -6.94 0.73
C ILE A 352 -5.59 -7.74 1.42
N VAL A 353 -4.73 -8.39 0.64
CA VAL A 353 -3.59 -9.17 1.16
C VAL A 353 -2.45 -8.25 1.62
N GLY A 354 -1.94 -7.38 0.73
CA GLY A 354 -0.74 -6.58 1.00
C GLY A 354 -0.90 -5.52 2.10
N TYR A 355 -2.13 -5.07 2.36
CA TYR A 355 -2.42 -4.07 3.39
C TYR A 355 -3.17 -4.70 4.56
N GLY A 356 -4.35 -5.29 4.32
CA GLY A 356 -5.23 -5.79 5.38
C GLY A 356 -4.63 -6.99 6.14
N LYS A 357 -4.29 -8.06 5.43
CA LYS A 357 -3.63 -9.24 6.05
C LYS A 357 -2.30 -8.86 6.69
N ALA A 358 -1.48 -8.05 6.01
CA ALA A 358 -0.19 -7.62 6.54
C ALA A 358 -0.33 -6.76 7.82
N ALA A 359 -1.29 -5.84 7.87
CA ALA A 359 -1.54 -5.04 9.08
C ALA A 359 -2.08 -5.90 10.24
N MET A 360 -2.95 -6.89 9.96
CA MET A 360 -3.37 -7.86 10.97
C MET A 360 -2.22 -8.76 11.46
N LEU A 361 -1.25 -9.10 10.61
CA LEU A 361 -0.03 -9.78 11.02
C LEU A 361 0.73 -8.95 12.06
N PHE A 362 0.94 -7.65 11.82
CA PHE A 362 1.63 -6.78 12.78
C PHE A 362 0.83 -6.56 14.07
N HIS A 363 -0.51 -6.48 13.99
CA HIS A 363 -1.40 -6.46 15.16
C HIS A 363 -1.23 -7.70 16.04
N MET A 364 -1.31 -8.88 15.41
CA MET A 364 -1.12 -10.15 16.12
C MET A 364 0.32 -10.29 16.66
N LEU A 365 1.32 -9.82 15.92
CA LEU A 365 2.72 -9.84 16.36
C LEU A 365 2.92 -8.97 17.60
N GLU A 366 2.39 -7.74 17.61
CA GLU A 366 2.45 -6.87 18.79
C GLU A 366 1.73 -7.50 20.00
N ALA A 367 0.58 -8.15 19.79
CA ALA A 367 -0.13 -8.87 20.84
C ALA A 367 0.64 -10.10 21.37
N GLU A 368 1.51 -10.68 20.54
CA GLU A 368 2.34 -11.85 20.86
C GLU A 368 3.59 -11.46 21.65
N ILE A 369 4.33 -10.43 21.21
CA ILE A 369 5.61 -10.04 21.83
C ILE A 369 5.50 -8.88 22.83
N GLY A 370 4.35 -8.19 22.84
CA GLY A 370 4.09 -7.00 23.63
C GLY A 370 4.64 -5.71 22.99
N THR A 371 3.94 -4.60 23.22
CA THR A 371 4.30 -3.27 22.69
C THR A 371 5.76 -2.86 22.94
N PRO A 372 6.37 -3.06 24.15
CA PRO A 372 7.77 -2.68 24.36
C PRO A 372 8.76 -3.40 23.44
N ALA A 373 8.57 -4.70 23.21
CA ALA A 373 9.42 -5.49 22.33
C ALA A 373 9.14 -5.19 20.86
N PHE A 374 7.88 -4.94 20.50
CA PHE A 374 7.51 -4.50 19.15
C PHE A 374 8.21 -3.18 18.80
N ASP A 375 8.08 -2.16 19.65
CA ASP A 375 8.72 -0.87 19.42
C ASP A 375 10.25 -0.96 19.41
N ALA A 376 10.84 -1.82 20.25
CA ALA A 376 12.28 -2.07 20.22
C ALA A 376 12.72 -2.78 18.92
N GLY A 377 11.93 -3.73 18.42
CA GLY A 377 12.16 -4.41 17.15
C GLY A 377 12.09 -3.46 15.96
N ILE A 378 11.11 -2.55 15.95
CA ILE A 378 11.00 -1.50 14.93
C ILE A 378 12.22 -0.56 14.93
N ARG A 379 12.64 -0.08 16.10
CA ARG A 379 13.86 0.75 16.22
C ARG A 379 15.11 0.00 15.75
N ARG A 380 15.23 -1.28 16.11
CA ARG A 380 16.33 -2.13 15.67
C ARG A 380 16.34 -2.29 14.15
N PHE A 381 15.19 -2.60 13.56
CA PHE A 381 15.06 -2.75 12.11
C PHE A 381 15.45 -1.47 11.36
N TRP A 382 15.02 -0.30 11.85
CA TRP A 382 15.46 0.99 11.33
C TRP A 382 16.98 1.17 11.40
N ASN A 383 17.57 0.97 12.59
CA ASN A 383 19.00 1.19 12.81
C ASN A 383 19.89 0.25 11.98
N ASP A 384 19.45 -1.00 11.80
CA ASP A 384 20.24 -2.04 11.11
C ASP A 384 20.14 -1.90 9.58
N HIS A 385 19.04 -1.35 9.04
CA HIS A 385 18.74 -1.39 7.60
C HIS A 385 18.44 -0.04 6.94
N ALA A 386 18.58 1.10 7.63
CA ALA A 386 18.39 2.41 7.01
C ALA A 386 19.22 2.57 5.72
N PHE A 387 18.56 2.99 4.64
CA PHE A 387 19.06 3.16 3.28
C PHE A 387 19.54 1.89 2.58
N GLN A 388 19.14 0.72 3.08
CA GLN A 388 19.38 -0.58 2.47
C GLN A 388 18.06 -1.26 2.09
N ALA A 389 18.15 -2.28 1.23
CA ALA A 389 17.02 -3.16 0.94
C ALA A 389 16.92 -4.25 2.02
N ALA A 390 15.70 -4.48 2.54
CA ALA A 390 15.44 -5.50 3.56
C ALA A 390 14.16 -6.27 3.25
N GLY A 391 14.08 -7.54 3.70
CA GLY A 391 12.93 -8.42 3.50
C GLY A 391 12.24 -8.80 4.81
N TRP A 392 11.23 -9.68 4.70
CA TRP A 392 10.50 -10.20 5.86
C TRP A 392 11.38 -10.94 6.86
N SER A 393 12.46 -11.59 6.42
CA SER A 393 13.42 -12.26 7.31
C SER A 393 14.17 -11.29 8.21
N ASP A 394 14.53 -10.11 7.68
CA ASP A 394 15.23 -9.07 8.42
C ASP A 394 14.32 -8.47 9.49
N LEU A 395 13.07 -8.18 9.13
CA LEU A 395 12.02 -7.79 10.08
C LEU A 395 11.86 -8.83 11.19
N ARG A 396 11.71 -10.12 10.83
CA ARG A 396 11.60 -11.20 11.82
C ARG A 396 12.77 -11.18 12.78
N HIS A 397 14.01 -11.18 12.29
CA HIS A 397 15.21 -11.18 13.14
C HIS A 397 15.28 -9.95 14.06
N ALA A 398 14.80 -8.78 13.61
CA ALA A 398 14.72 -7.59 14.44
C ALA A 398 13.76 -7.79 15.63
N PHE A 399 12.58 -8.35 15.39
CA PHE A 399 11.61 -8.66 16.46
C PHE A 399 12.05 -9.82 17.36
N GLU A 400 12.69 -10.86 16.84
CA GLU A 400 13.23 -11.97 17.63
C GLU A 400 14.31 -11.47 18.59
N ALA A 401 15.23 -10.63 18.12
CA ALA A 401 16.25 -10.05 18.98
C ALA A 401 15.68 -9.12 20.06
N ALA A 402 14.61 -8.37 19.74
CA ALA A 402 13.97 -7.47 20.68
C ALA A 402 13.12 -8.19 21.73
N SER A 403 12.49 -9.31 21.36
CA SER A 403 11.59 -10.07 22.23
C SER A 403 12.25 -11.25 22.96
N GLY A 404 13.36 -11.76 22.45
CA GLY A 404 13.99 -13.00 22.91
C GLY A 404 13.19 -14.26 22.55
N ARG A 405 12.20 -14.17 21.66
CA ARG A 405 11.33 -15.27 21.24
C ARG A 405 11.70 -15.75 19.84
N ASP A 406 11.52 -17.04 19.57
CA ASP A 406 11.53 -17.60 18.20
C ASP A 406 10.19 -17.27 17.51
N LEU A 407 10.26 -16.52 16.41
CA LEU A 407 9.11 -16.08 15.62
C LEU A 407 9.06 -16.79 14.25
N GLY A 408 9.92 -17.78 14.02
CA GLY A 408 10.00 -18.54 12.77
C GLY A 408 8.65 -19.14 12.38
N GLY A 409 7.98 -19.82 13.32
CA GLY A 409 6.66 -20.41 13.08
C GLY A 409 5.56 -19.37 12.77
N PHE A 410 5.60 -18.23 13.48
CA PHE A 410 4.64 -17.14 13.29
C PHE A 410 4.77 -16.53 11.89
N PHE A 411 5.99 -16.18 11.47
CA PHE A 411 6.22 -15.61 10.14
C PHE A 411 5.96 -16.63 9.03
N ALA A 412 6.37 -17.88 9.20
CA ALA A 412 6.11 -18.93 8.21
C ALA A 412 4.61 -19.11 7.94
N GLN A 413 3.75 -19.06 8.97
CA GLN A 413 2.31 -19.25 8.75
C GLN A 413 1.60 -18.01 8.20
N TRP A 414 2.02 -16.80 8.56
CA TRP A 414 1.30 -15.58 8.17
C TRP A 414 1.88 -14.88 6.94
N VAL A 415 3.17 -15.05 6.65
CA VAL A 415 3.85 -14.43 5.49
C VAL A 415 3.86 -15.37 4.29
N GLU A 416 4.25 -16.63 4.49
CA GLU A 416 4.56 -17.57 3.40
C GLU A 416 3.34 -18.39 2.94
N ARG A 417 2.29 -18.49 3.76
CA ARG A 417 1.06 -19.23 3.42
C ARG A 417 -0.02 -18.28 2.92
N ARG A 418 -0.78 -18.74 1.93
CA ARG A 418 -2.11 -18.21 1.60
C ARG A 418 -3.16 -18.83 2.53
N GLY A 419 -4.34 -18.22 2.61
CA GLY A 419 -5.43 -18.66 3.47
C GLY A 419 -5.46 -17.96 4.83
N ALA A 420 -6.55 -18.25 5.54
CA ALA A 420 -6.74 -17.95 6.95
C ALA A 420 -7.58 -19.08 7.59
N PRO A 421 -7.48 -19.29 8.92
CA PRO A 421 -8.33 -20.25 9.62
C PRO A 421 -9.79 -19.76 9.66
N MET A 422 -10.74 -20.69 9.66
CA MET A 422 -12.13 -20.45 10.04
C MET A 422 -12.34 -21.08 11.43
N LEU A 423 -12.81 -20.29 12.40
CA LEU A 423 -13.08 -20.77 13.74
C LEU A 423 -14.54 -21.23 13.88
N THR A 424 -14.75 -22.30 14.63
CA THR A 424 -16.09 -22.80 15.01
C THR A 424 -16.11 -23.08 16.51
N LEU A 425 -17.00 -22.40 17.24
CA LEU A 425 -17.33 -22.74 18.62
C LEU A 425 -18.30 -23.93 18.62
N VAL A 426 -17.75 -25.13 18.77
CA VAL A 426 -18.46 -26.40 18.64
C VAL A 426 -19.43 -26.57 19.82
N GLU A 427 -18.93 -26.36 21.04
CA GLU A 427 -19.68 -26.49 22.27
C GLU A 427 -19.18 -25.48 23.30
N ALA A 428 -20.08 -24.99 24.14
CA ALA A 428 -19.74 -24.24 25.34
C ALA A 428 -20.85 -24.41 26.38
N HIS A 429 -20.46 -24.70 27.62
CA HIS A 429 -21.40 -24.85 28.74
C HIS A 429 -20.72 -24.43 30.05
N ALA A 430 -21.52 -23.89 30.97
CA ALA A 430 -21.05 -23.63 32.33
C ALA A 430 -20.82 -24.98 33.04
N GLU A 431 -19.66 -25.13 33.66
CA GLU A 431 -19.24 -26.35 34.35
C GLU A 431 -18.39 -25.98 35.57
N GLY A 432 -18.75 -26.47 36.76
CA GLY A 432 -17.99 -26.20 37.98
C GLY A 432 -17.91 -24.70 38.30
N ASP A 433 -16.68 -24.20 38.42
CA ASP A 433 -16.31 -22.81 38.70
C ASP A 433 -16.04 -21.98 37.43
N GLY A 434 -16.45 -22.45 36.25
CA GLY A 434 -16.11 -21.79 34.99
C GLY A 434 -16.94 -22.23 33.80
N VAL A 435 -16.36 -22.05 32.62
CA VAL A 435 -16.94 -22.46 31.33
C VAL A 435 -16.01 -23.47 30.65
N THR A 436 -16.57 -24.60 30.24
CA THR A 436 -15.88 -25.55 29.36
C THR A 436 -16.31 -25.25 27.93
N LEU A 437 -15.35 -25.11 27.02
CA LEU A 437 -15.63 -24.86 25.61
C LEU A 437 -14.75 -25.72 24.69
N THR A 438 -15.31 -26.09 23.54
CA THR A 438 -14.62 -26.79 22.47
C THR A 438 -14.55 -25.88 21.24
N LEU A 439 -13.34 -25.53 20.84
CA LEU A 439 -13.07 -24.69 19.68
C LEU A 439 -12.37 -25.49 18.58
N ARG A 440 -12.89 -25.40 17.36
CA ARG A 440 -12.32 -26.00 16.16
C ARG A 440 -11.84 -24.94 15.19
N GLN A 441 -10.76 -25.23 14.47
CA GLN A 441 -10.34 -24.50 13.29
C GLN A 441 -10.37 -25.38 12.05
N ASP A 442 -10.86 -24.81 10.96
CA ASP A 442 -10.73 -25.36 9.63
C ASP A 442 -9.76 -24.48 8.83
N ALA A 443 -8.67 -25.06 8.35
CA ALA A 443 -7.69 -24.36 7.52
C ALA A 443 -7.95 -24.63 6.04
N SER A 444 -8.08 -23.56 5.25
CA SER A 444 -8.39 -23.65 3.82
C SER A 444 -7.35 -24.45 3.01
N TYR A 445 -6.12 -24.64 3.51
CA TYR A 445 -5.00 -25.27 2.79
C TYR A 445 -4.17 -26.27 3.63
N ALA A 446 -4.86 -27.04 4.49
CA ALA A 446 -4.46 -28.31 5.13
C ALA A 446 -3.72 -28.32 6.48
N LEU A 447 -2.79 -27.39 6.79
CA LEU A 447 -2.15 -27.35 8.12
C LEU A 447 -2.90 -26.41 9.07
N PRO A 448 -3.21 -26.84 10.31
CA PRO A 448 -3.70 -25.94 11.35
C PRO A 448 -2.75 -24.77 11.62
N TYR A 449 -3.32 -23.64 12.00
CA TYR A 449 -2.56 -22.48 12.48
C TYR A 449 -2.28 -22.61 13.96
N ALA A 450 -1.13 -22.15 14.44
CA ALA A 450 -0.93 -21.91 15.86
C ALA A 450 -1.55 -20.54 16.21
N LEU A 451 -2.56 -20.54 17.08
CA LEU A 451 -3.35 -19.37 17.43
C LEU A 451 -3.38 -19.16 18.95
N GLU A 452 -3.17 -17.92 19.39
CA GLU A 452 -3.49 -17.44 20.73
C GLU A 452 -4.85 -16.74 20.67
N VAL A 453 -5.92 -17.50 20.94
CA VAL A 453 -7.30 -17.11 20.71
C VAL A 453 -7.85 -16.29 21.88
N PRO A 454 -8.26 -15.02 21.69
CA PRO A 454 -8.96 -14.27 22.72
C PRO A 454 -10.33 -14.89 22.99
N VAL A 455 -10.69 -15.05 24.26
CA VAL A 455 -12.00 -15.55 24.67
C VAL A 455 -12.53 -14.66 25.79
N ARG A 456 -13.73 -14.12 25.61
CA ARG A 456 -14.40 -13.28 26.60
C ARG A 456 -15.52 -14.06 27.26
N VAL A 457 -15.47 -14.15 28.58
CA VAL A 457 -16.52 -14.74 29.42
C VAL A 457 -17.30 -13.60 30.05
N GLU A 458 -18.56 -13.46 29.65
CA GLU A 458 -19.54 -12.60 30.32
C GLU A 458 -20.04 -13.35 31.55
N THR A 459 -19.96 -12.75 32.73
CA THR A 459 -20.40 -13.33 34.01
C THR A 459 -21.48 -12.46 34.64
N ALA A 460 -22.14 -12.97 35.67
CA ALA A 460 -23.10 -12.19 36.45
C ALA A 460 -22.48 -10.95 37.13
N ALA A 461 -21.15 -10.90 37.29
CA ALA A 461 -20.44 -9.83 37.97
C ALA A 461 -19.68 -8.88 37.02
N GLY A 462 -19.54 -9.22 35.72
CA GLY A 462 -18.79 -8.42 34.77
C GLY A 462 -18.29 -9.24 33.58
N VAL A 463 -17.13 -8.85 33.05
CA VAL A 463 -16.50 -9.48 31.89
C VAL A 463 -15.09 -9.90 32.26
N GLU A 464 -14.72 -11.13 31.89
CA GLU A 464 -13.40 -11.73 32.11
C GLU A 464 -12.80 -12.13 30.76
N ASP A 465 -11.59 -11.65 30.44
CA ASP A 465 -10.89 -11.93 29.18
C ASP A 465 -9.78 -12.98 29.40
N HIS A 466 -9.79 -14.01 28.57
CA HIS A 466 -8.87 -15.15 28.59
C HIS A 466 -8.16 -15.29 27.23
N ARG A 467 -7.04 -16.03 27.23
CA ARG A 467 -6.36 -16.48 26.01
C ARG A 467 -6.27 -17.99 25.97
N LEU A 468 -6.61 -18.56 24.83
CA LEU A 468 -6.63 -19.99 24.55
C LEU A 468 -5.62 -20.32 23.45
N ARG A 469 -4.67 -21.21 23.72
CA ARG A 469 -3.77 -21.73 22.69
C ARG A 469 -4.43 -22.85 21.88
N LEU A 470 -4.56 -22.65 20.57
CA LEU A 470 -5.08 -23.62 19.61
C LEU A 470 -4.02 -23.90 18.52
N GLU A 471 -3.36 -25.06 18.61
CA GLU A 471 -2.35 -25.49 17.63
C GLU A 471 -2.82 -26.62 16.72
N GLY A 472 -3.76 -27.42 17.21
CA GLY A 472 -4.39 -28.51 16.47
C GLY A 472 -5.64 -28.05 15.72
N ARG A 473 -6.35 -29.02 15.14
CA ARG A 473 -7.67 -28.76 14.52
C ARG A 473 -8.73 -28.41 15.54
N GLU A 474 -8.61 -28.90 16.76
CA GLU A 474 -9.62 -28.74 17.81
C GLU A 474 -8.94 -28.72 19.18
N VAL A 475 -9.53 -27.99 20.12
CA VAL A 475 -9.13 -27.97 21.52
C VAL A 475 -10.37 -27.85 22.40
N THR A 476 -10.39 -28.60 23.50
CA THR A 476 -11.37 -28.42 24.57
C THR A 476 -10.64 -27.90 25.80
N VAL A 477 -11.11 -26.79 26.35
CA VAL A 477 -10.51 -26.17 27.54
C VAL A 477 -11.57 -25.79 28.56
N HIS A 478 -11.18 -25.83 29.82
CA HIS A 478 -11.92 -25.25 30.92
C HIS A 478 -11.31 -23.89 31.26
N LEU A 479 -12.13 -22.83 31.22
CA LEU A 479 -11.75 -21.48 31.61
C LEU A 479 -12.38 -21.18 32.98
N PRO A 480 -11.57 -21.02 34.05
CA PRO A 480 -12.11 -20.67 35.37
C PRO A 480 -12.71 -19.27 35.33
N SER A 481 -13.74 -19.02 36.13
CA SER A 481 -14.46 -17.75 36.17
C SER A 481 -14.68 -17.29 37.61
N GLY A 482 -14.52 -15.99 37.87
CA GLY A 482 -14.72 -15.41 39.21
C GLY A 482 -16.19 -15.36 39.65
N ALA A 483 -17.12 -15.46 38.70
CA ALA A 483 -18.57 -15.50 38.94
C ALA A 483 -19.27 -16.44 37.95
N ALA A 484 -20.57 -16.70 38.16
CA ALA A 484 -21.35 -17.56 37.28
C ALA A 484 -21.30 -17.08 35.81
N PRO A 485 -20.80 -17.90 34.86
CA PRO A 485 -20.76 -17.55 33.45
C PRO A 485 -22.16 -17.44 32.86
N VAL A 486 -22.38 -16.38 32.08
CA VAL A 486 -23.63 -16.09 31.36
C VAL A 486 -23.45 -16.37 29.87
N ALA A 487 -22.35 -15.91 29.28
CA ALA A 487 -22.04 -16.15 27.88
C ALA A 487 -20.53 -16.23 27.66
N VAL A 488 -20.15 -16.88 26.57
CA VAL A 488 -18.77 -16.90 26.08
C VAL A 488 -18.74 -16.43 24.63
N THR A 489 -17.78 -15.56 24.32
CA THR A 489 -17.54 -15.05 22.96
C THR A 489 -16.08 -15.26 22.59
N VAL A 490 -15.84 -15.92 21.46
CA VAL A 490 -14.50 -16.12 20.90
C VAL A 490 -14.15 -14.96 19.97
N ASP A 491 -12.96 -14.41 20.14
CA ASP A 491 -12.41 -13.30 19.36
C ASP A 491 -13.38 -12.10 19.22
N PRO A 492 -13.90 -11.56 20.34
CA PRO A 492 -14.97 -10.54 20.33
C PRO A 492 -14.55 -9.22 19.66
N ASP A 493 -13.25 -8.96 19.63
CA ASP A 493 -12.64 -7.72 19.15
C ASP A 493 -11.88 -7.91 17.83
N PHE A 494 -12.04 -9.06 17.17
CA PHE A 494 -11.44 -9.35 15.86
C PHE A 494 -9.92 -9.18 15.85
N ASP A 495 -9.24 -9.69 16.87
CA ASP A 495 -7.79 -9.61 17.01
C ASP A 495 -7.05 -10.66 16.18
N LEU A 496 -7.75 -11.69 15.71
CA LEU A 496 -7.17 -12.73 14.86
C LEU A 496 -7.39 -12.48 13.38
N PHE A 497 -6.35 -12.67 12.56
CA PHE A 497 -6.54 -12.81 11.12
C PHE A 497 -7.18 -14.17 10.80
N ARG A 498 -8.49 -14.15 10.57
CA ARG A 498 -9.30 -15.34 10.29
C ARG A 498 -10.35 -15.04 9.23
N ARG A 499 -10.87 -16.08 8.60
CA ARG A 499 -12.05 -15.93 7.76
C ARG A 499 -13.27 -15.78 8.67
N LEU A 500 -14.11 -14.78 8.38
CA LEU A 500 -15.36 -14.58 9.12
C LEU A 500 -16.42 -15.59 8.66
N SER A 501 -17.18 -16.12 9.60
CA SER A 501 -18.37 -16.91 9.30
C SER A 501 -19.48 -16.01 8.73
N PRO A 502 -20.40 -16.55 7.91
CA PRO A 502 -21.47 -15.78 7.29
C PRO A 502 -22.38 -15.00 8.26
N GLY A 503 -22.44 -15.38 9.54
CA GLY A 503 -23.21 -14.69 10.60
C GLY A 503 -22.45 -13.59 11.34
N GLU A 504 -21.12 -13.51 11.17
CA GLU A 504 -20.27 -12.52 11.86
C GLU A 504 -20.15 -11.20 11.10
N ALA A 505 -20.48 -11.23 9.80
CA ALA A 505 -20.46 -10.05 8.96
C ALA A 505 -21.64 -10.07 7.98
N PRO A 506 -22.40 -8.96 7.89
CA PRO A 506 -23.40 -8.80 6.86
C PRO A 506 -22.74 -8.64 5.50
N PRO A 507 -23.46 -8.96 4.41
CA PRO A 507 -22.88 -8.94 3.09
C PRO A 507 -22.53 -7.51 2.63
N ILE A 508 -21.46 -7.37 1.86
CA ILE A 508 -20.94 -6.11 1.31
C ILE A 508 -20.79 -6.19 -0.20
N LEU A 509 -20.64 -5.02 -0.86
CA LEU A 509 -20.51 -4.95 -2.33
C LEU A 509 -19.39 -5.87 -2.84
N ARG A 510 -18.28 -5.95 -2.11
CA ARG A 510 -17.13 -6.82 -2.43
C ARG A 510 -17.41 -8.31 -2.48
N ASP A 511 -18.46 -8.79 -1.79
CA ASP A 511 -18.88 -10.19 -1.89
C ASP A 511 -19.33 -10.57 -3.31
N VAL A 512 -19.64 -9.57 -4.15
CA VAL A 512 -19.98 -9.77 -5.57
C VAL A 512 -18.91 -9.18 -6.48
N THR A 513 -18.42 -7.97 -6.23
CA THR A 513 -17.52 -7.28 -7.18
C THR A 513 -16.14 -7.91 -7.33
N LEU A 514 -15.68 -8.66 -6.33
CA LEU A 514 -14.41 -9.38 -6.39
C LEU A 514 -14.50 -10.74 -7.11
N GLN A 515 -15.72 -11.23 -7.36
CA GLN A 515 -15.99 -12.59 -7.83
C GLN A 515 -15.98 -12.64 -9.36
N PRO A 516 -14.95 -13.20 -10.02
CA PRO A 516 -14.84 -13.19 -11.47
C PRO A 516 -16.01 -13.93 -12.16
N GLY A 517 -16.57 -14.92 -11.46
CA GLY A 517 -17.66 -15.74 -11.95
C GLY A 517 -19.07 -15.19 -11.68
N ALA A 518 -19.23 -14.01 -11.06
CA ALA A 518 -20.56 -13.50 -10.69
C ALA A 518 -21.50 -13.40 -11.91
N GLU A 519 -22.74 -13.87 -11.75
CA GLU A 519 -23.80 -13.71 -12.75
C GLU A 519 -24.10 -12.22 -12.91
N ARG A 520 -24.16 -11.72 -14.15
CA ARG A 520 -24.49 -10.32 -14.43
C ARG A 520 -25.83 -10.25 -15.12
N VAL A 521 -26.78 -9.54 -14.52
CA VAL A 521 -28.13 -9.35 -15.07
C VAL A 521 -28.38 -7.86 -15.27
N ILE A 522 -28.73 -7.49 -16.50
CA ILE A 522 -29.09 -6.14 -16.88
C ILE A 522 -30.61 -6.07 -16.99
N ALA A 523 -31.25 -5.44 -16.00
CA ALA A 523 -32.68 -5.21 -15.95
C ALA A 523 -33.02 -3.79 -16.43
N ALA A 524 -32.73 -3.51 -17.70
CA ALA A 524 -33.03 -2.23 -18.34
C ALA A 524 -33.10 -2.37 -19.87
N ALA A 525 -33.82 -1.45 -20.51
CA ALA A 525 -33.94 -1.35 -21.97
C ALA A 525 -33.44 0.02 -22.48
N GLY A 526 -33.11 0.10 -23.77
CA GLY A 526 -32.62 1.33 -24.41
C GLY A 526 -31.38 1.92 -23.72
N ASP A 527 -31.33 3.24 -23.63
CA ASP A 527 -30.26 4.02 -23.00
C ASP A 527 -29.87 3.57 -21.59
N ALA A 528 -30.85 3.16 -20.78
CA ALA A 528 -30.60 2.66 -19.43
C ALA A 528 -29.87 1.31 -19.44
N SER A 529 -30.06 0.50 -20.47
CA SER A 529 -29.33 -0.77 -20.65
C SER A 529 -27.84 -0.52 -20.88
N GLU A 530 -27.49 0.47 -21.70
CA GLU A 530 -26.09 0.83 -21.97
C GLU A 530 -25.42 1.42 -20.71
N ALA A 531 -26.11 2.29 -19.98
CA ALA A 531 -25.65 2.80 -18.70
C ALA A 531 -25.42 1.67 -17.68
N ALA A 532 -26.37 0.73 -17.57
CA ALA A 532 -26.28 -0.42 -16.67
C ALA A 532 -25.11 -1.36 -17.03
N LYS A 533 -24.88 -1.64 -18.31
CA LYS A 533 -23.75 -2.44 -18.79
C LYS A 533 -22.41 -1.77 -18.48
N ALA A 534 -22.29 -0.47 -18.75
CA ALA A 534 -21.10 0.30 -18.44
C ALA A 534 -20.80 0.29 -16.92
N LEU A 535 -21.84 0.43 -16.09
CA LEU A 535 -21.71 0.37 -14.64
C LEU A 535 -21.32 -1.03 -14.16
N ALA A 536 -21.96 -2.08 -14.68
CA ALA A 536 -21.58 -3.45 -14.36
C ALA A 536 -20.12 -3.75 -14.75
N GLY A 537 -19.67 -3.27 -15.91
CA GLY A 537 -18.27 -3.38 -16.33
C GLY A 537 -17.29 -2.61 -15.44
N ARG A 538 -17.70 -1.45 -14.90
CA ARG A 538 -16.90 -0.65 -13.95
C ARG A 538 -16.81 -1.25 -12.56
N LEU A 539 -17.85 -1.95 -12.11
CA LEU A 539 -17.92 -2.54 -10.77
C LEU A 539 -17.16 -3.86 -10.67
N MET A 540 -17.14 -4.63 -11.75
CA MET A 540 -16.44 -5.92 -11.78
C MET A 540 -14.96 -5.69 -12.08
N ASP A 541 -14.10 -6.43 -11.39
CA ASP A 541 -12.66 -6.39 -11.64
C ASP A 541 -12.32 -6.96 -13.03
N ALA A 542 -11.50 -6.24 -13.81
CA ALA A 542 -11.32 -6.47 -15.25
C ALA A 542 -10.53 -7.74 -15.62
N SER A 543 -9.92 -8.43 -14.64
CA SER A 543 -9.04 -9.59 -14.87
C SER A 543 -9.75 -10.95 -15.00
N SER A 544 -11.06 -10.98 -15.24
CA SER A 544 -11.81 -12.24 -15.28
C SER A 544 -11.76 -12.94 -16.66
N THR A 545 -10.90 -13.95 -16.82
CA THR A 545 -11.09 -15.02 -17.81
C THR A 545 -11.89 -16.15 -17.16
N GLY A 546 -13.04 -16.48 -17.75
CA GLY A 546 -14.10 -17.25 -17.11
C GLY A 546 -13.85 -18.73 -16.81
N GLY A 547 -14.79 -19.28 -16.02
CA GLY A 547 -14.96 -20.70 -15.65
C GLY A 547 -15.14 -20.82 -14.12
N ALA A 548 -16.00 -21.65 -13.53
CA ALA A 548 -17.01 -22.60 -14.00
C ALA A 548 -18.19 -22.59 -12.99
N ALA A 549 -19.38 -22.99 -13.44
CA ALA A 549 -20.60 -23.02 -12.63
C ALA A 549 -20.64 -24.23 -11.67
N GLY A 550 -20.94 -23.96 -10.39
CA GLY A 550 -21.28 -24.96 -9.37
C GLY A 550 -21.37 -24.35 -7.97
N GLY A 551 -22.58 -24.28 -7.39
CA GLY A 551 -22.93 -23.51 -6.18
C GLY A 551 -23.53 -22.15 -6.52
N SER A 552 -24.38 -21.56 -5.67
CA SER A 552 -25.18 -20.35 -6.00
C SER A 552 -24.30 -19.12 -6.27
N VAL A 553 -23.89 -18.98 -7.53
CA VAL A 553 -23.02 -17.92 -8.02
C VAL A 553 -23.54 -16.55 -7.58
N PRO A 554 -22.69 -15.68 -7.01
CA PRO A 554 -23.09 -14.33 -6.65
C PRO A 554 -23.69 -13.58 -7.84
N LEU A 555 -24.70 -12.75 -7.59
CA LEU A 555 -25.44 -12.04 -8.63
C LEU A 555 -25.15 -10.54 -8.55
N LEU A 556 -24.81 -9.93 -9.68
CA LEU A 556 -24.88 -8.50 -9.92
C LEU A 556 -26.11 -8.19 -10.79
N LEU A 557 -27.10 -7.52 -10.21
CA LEU A 557 -28.30 -7.04 -10.90
C LEU A 557 -28.25 -5.53 -11.03
N VAL A 558 -28.21 -4.99 -12.25
CA VAL A 558 -28.17 -3.53 -12.51
C VAL A 558 -29.32 -3.16 -13.44
N GLY A 559 -30.10 -2.14 -13.08
CA GLY A 559 -31.25 -1.76 -13.90
C GLY A 559 -32.04 -0.56 -13.41
N THR A 560 -33.18 -0.33 -14.06
CA THR A 560 -34.14 0.69 -13.62
C THR A 560 -35.06 0.14 -12.53
N ASP A 561 -35.60 1.01 -11.66
CA ASP A 561 -36.43 0.62 -10.52
C ASP A 561 -37.54 -0.39 -10.85
N ALA A 562 -38.30 -0.14 -11.92
CA ALA A 562 -39.40 -1.02 -12.34
C ALA A 562 -38.90 -2.40 -12.79
N ALA A 563 -37.83 -2.43 -13.60
CA ALA A 563 -37.28 -3.65 -14.16
C ALA A 563 -36.49 -4.47 -13.12
N VAL A 564 -35.79 -3.80 -12.19
CA VAL A 564 -35.14 -4.45 -11.04
C VAL A 564 -36.18 -5.11 -10.15
N THR A 565 -37.28 -4.42 -9.84
CA THR A 565 -38.37 -4.99 -9.02
C THR A 565 -38.95 -6.25 -9.67
N GLN A 566 -39.18 -6.22 -10.98
CA GLN A 566 -39.65 -7.39 -11.73
C GLN A 566 -38.62 -8.54 -11.71
N ALA A 567 -37.34 -8.23 -11.91
CA ALA A 567 -36.26 -9.22 -11.93
C ALA A 567 -36.05 -9.90 -10.56
N LEU A 568 -36.17 -9.14 -9.46
CA LEU A 568 -36.10 -9.68 -8.09
C LEU A 568 -37.23 -10.69 -7.85
N ALA A 569 -38.47 -10.33 -8.19
CA ALA A 569 -39.63 -11.19 -8.04
C ALA A 569 -39.52 -12.49 -8.87
N GLN A 570 -39.11 -12.39 -10.15
CA GLN A 570 -38.92 -13.55 -11.03
C GLN A 570 -37.84 -14.52 -10.53
N ARG A 571 -36.87 -14.02 -9.76
CA ARG A 571 -35.73 -14.80 -9.24
C ARG A 571 -35.90 -15.25 -7.80
N GLY A 572 -37.02 -14.93 -7.16
CA GLY A 572 -37.26 -15.23 -5.74
C GLY A 572 -36.27 -14.55 -4.80
N LEU A 573 -35.72 -13.39 -5.20
CA LEU A 573 -34.80 -12.60 -4.38
C LEU A 573 -35.58 -11.66 -3.46
N PRO A 574 -35.00 -11.26 -2.31
CA PRO A 574 -35.62 -10.28 -1.43
C PRO A 574 -35.97 -8.99 -2.19
N PRO A 575 -37.14 -8.37 -1.91
CA PRO A 575 -37.51 -7.10 -2.51
C PRO A 575 -36.58 -5.97 -2.05
N VAL A 576 -36.74 -4.77 -2.61
CA VAL A 576 -36.03 -3.57 -2.15
C VAL A 576 -36.25 -3.40 -0.64
N PRO A 577 -35.18 -3.24 0.17
CA PRO A 577 -35.32 -2.98 1.61
C PRO A 577 -36.19 -1.75 1.88
N VAL A 578 -37.05 -1.83 2.88
CA VAL A 578 -38.02 -0.78 3.19
C VAL A 578 -37.35 0.55 3.53
N GLU A 579 -36.15 0.49 4.14
CA GLU A 579 -35.34 1.65 4.53
C GLU A 579 -34.70 2.35 3.33
N LEU A 580 -34.66 1.69 2.16
CA LEU A 580 -34.13 2.24 0.91
C LEU A 580 -35.23 2.63 -0.07
N ALA A 581 -36.41 2.01 0.04
CA ALA A 581 -37.53 2.25 -0.87
C ALA A 581 -37.91 3.74 -0.96
N GLY A 582 -38.11 4.23 -2.18
CA GLY A 582 -38.43 5.63 -2.47
C GLY A 582 -37.26 6.63 -2.35
N ARG A 583 -36.08 6.23 -1.87
CA ARG A 583 -34.97 7.17 -1.60
C ARG A 583 -34.03 7.34 -2.77
N GLY A 584 -33.56 8.58 -2.95
CA GLY A 584 -32.53 8.98 -3.91
C GLY A 584 -32.93 8.81 -5.38
N SER A 585 -32.04 9.23 -6.28
CA SER A 585 -32.12 8.89 -7.70
C SER A 585 -31.66 7.47 -7.99
N ALA A 586 -30.84 6.88 -7.11
CA ALA A 586 -30.43 5.48 -7.21
C ALA A 586 -30.14 4.85 -5.84
N ARG A 587 -30.27 3.52 -5.77
CA ARG A 587 -30.06 2.70 -4.58
C ARG A 587 -29.15 1.53 -4.93
N VAL A 588 -28.26 1.20 -4.01
CA VAL A 588 -27.42 0.02 -4.12
C VAL A 588 -27.52 -0.77 -2.84
N TRP A 589 -27.69 -2.08 -2.92
CA TRP A 589 -27.68 -2.92 -1.73
C TRP A 589 -27.24 -4.34 -2.02
N VAL A 590 -26.79 -5.00 -0.98
CA VAL A 590 -26.42 -6.40 -1.01
C VAL A 590 -27.34 -7.16 -0.08
N SER A 591 -27.90 -8.25 -0.59
CA SER A 591 -28.76 -9.16 0.15
C SER A 591 -28.24 -10.59 0.02
N ARG A 592 -28.63 -11.44 0.97
CA ARG A 592 -28.40 -12.88 0.87
C ARG A 592 -29.76 -13.57 0.73
N ALA A 593 -29.91 -14.36 -0.32
CA ALA A 593 -31.10 -15.17 -0.54
C ALA A 593 -31.12 -16.38 0.40
N ALA A 594 -32.28 -17.04 0.50
CA ALA A 594 -32.47 -18.20 1.39
C ALA A 594 -31.58 -19.40 1.04
N ASP A 595 -31.15 -19.49 -0.21
CA ASP A 595 -30.19 -20.49 -0.72
C ASP A 595 -28.72 -20.14 -0.41
N GLY A 596 -28.48 -19.02 0.27
CA GLY A 596 -27.14 -18.52 0.60
C GLY A 596 -26.52 -17.63 -0.48
N ARG A 597 -27.18 -17.44 -1.64
CA ARG A 597 -26.66 -16.62 -2.73
C ARG A 597 -26.60 -15.15 -2.34
N THR A 598 -25.43 -14.53 -2.53
CA THR A 598 -25.29 -13.08 -2.38
C THR A 598 -25.73 -12.38 -3.67
N ALA A 599 -26.56 -11.35 -3.55
CA ALA A 599 -27.01 -10.53 -4.66
C ALA A 599 -26.73 -9.04 -4.38
N LEU A 600 -25.87 -8.44 -5.20
CA LEU A 600 -25.65 -7.01 -5.29
C LEU A 600 -26.62 -6.44 -6.32
N VAL A 601 -27.47 -5.53 -5.87
CA VAL A 601 -28.50 -4.88 -6.69
C VAL A 601 -28.19 -3.39 -6.80
N VAL A 602 -28.23 -2.87 -8.02
CA VAL A 602 -28.14 -1.45 -8.34
C VAL A 602 -29.41 -1.05 -9.08
N SER A 603 -30.19 -0.17 -8.47
CA SER A 603 -31.50 0.29 -8.95
C SER A 603 -31.46 1.79 -9.16
N GLY A 604 -31.62 2.25 -10.40
CA GLY A 604 -31.70 3.67 -10.73
C GLY A 604 -33.10 4.07 -11.20
N ALA A 605 -33.49 5.33 -10.98
CA ALA A 605 -34.75 5.86 -11.50
C ALA A 605 -34.80 5.82 -13.03
N ASP A 606 -33.66 6.11 -13.69
CA ASP A 606 -33.51 6.18 -15.14
C ASP A 606 -32.05 5.95 -15.59
N ALA A 607 -31.77 6.19 -16.88
CA ALA A 607 -30.44 6.05 -17.46
C ALA A 607 -29.42 7.04 -16.88
N ASP A 608 -29.83 8.28 -16.57
CA ASP A 608 -28.93 9.31 -16.06
C ASP A 608 -28.54 9.04 -14.62
N ALA A 609 -29.48 8.56 -13.81
CA ALA A 609 -29.20 8.06 -12.47
C ALA A 609 -28.15 6.95 -12.48
N LEU A 610 -28.24 5.98 -13.41
CA LEU A 610 -27.24 4.91 -13.54
C LEU A 610 -25.89 5.44 -14.03
N ARG A 611 -25.86 6.35 -15.02
CA ARG A 611 -24.62 6.97 -15.52
C ARG A 611 -23.89 7.75 -14.42
N ALA A 612 -24.64 8.43 -13.56
CA ALA A 612 -24.07 9.21 -12.46
C ALA A 612 -23.27 8.35 -11.46
N LEU A 613 -23.52 7.03 -11.40
CA LEU A 613 -22.82 6.10 -10.51
C LEU A 613 -21.48 5.59 -11.04
N LEU A 614 -21.18 5.78 -12.33
CA LEU A 614 -20.01 5.18 -13.01
C LEU A 614 -18.66 5.51 -12.33
N ARG A 615 -18.55 6.72 -11.79
CA ARG A 615 -17.36 7.19 -11.09
C ARG A 615 -17.41 6.92 -9.58
N PRO A 616 -18.46 7.29 -8.84
CA PRO A 616 -18.44 7.18 -7.39
C PRO A 616 -18.61 5.75 -6.86
N LEU A 617 -19.50 4.92 -7.44
CA LEU A 617 -19.90 3.65 -6.84
C LEU A 617 -18.76 2.63 -6.63
N PRO A 618 -17.79 2.48 -7.54
CA PRO A 618 -16.65 1.58 -7.34
C PRO A 618 -15.85 1.83 -6.04
N HIS A 619 -15.93 3.03 -5.47
CA HIS A 619 -15.22 3.39 -4.24
C HIS A 619 -15.90 2.92 -2.93
N TYR A 620 -17.06 2.25 -3.02
CA TYR A 620 -17.88 1.87 -1.85
C TYR A 620 -17.96 0.36 -1.60
N GLY A 621 -16.95 -0.41 -2.03
CA GLY A 621 -16.93 -1.87 -1.92
C GLY A 621 -17.20 -2.47 -0.52
N ARG A 622 -16.89 -1.72 0.56
CA ARG A 622 -17.12 -2.13 1.97
C ARG A 622 -18.54 -1.85 2.49
N GLN A 623 -19.38 -1.15 1.73
CA GLN A 623 -20.75 -0.86 2.16
C GLN A 623 -21.65 -2.07 1.89
N SER A 624 -22.72 -2.20 2.69
CA SER A 624 -23.81 -3.13 2.42
C SER A 624 -24.93 -2.47 1.61
N TRP A 625 -25.12 -1.16 1.77
CA TRP A 625 -26.11 -0.38 1.04
C TRP A 625 -25.69 1.07 0.87
N LEU A 626 -26.24 1.72 -0.16
CA LEU A 626 -26.04 3.12 -0.51
C LEU A 626 -27.31 3.74 -1.10
N VAL A 627 -27.46 5.05 -0.88
CA VAL A 627 -28.43 5.91 -1.55
C VAL A 627 -27.67 7.05 -2.24
N PHE A 628 -27.98 7.29 -3.51
CA PHE A 628 -27.36 8.33 -4.32
C PHE A 628 -28.38 9.38 -4.77
N ASP A 629 -27.96 10.65 -4.74
CA ASP A 629 -28.60 11.77 -5.41
C ASP A 629 -27.67 12.25 -6.53
N GLY A 630 -27.96 11.83 -7.76
CA GLY A 630 -27.02 11.92 -8.87
C GLY A 630 -25.71 11.18 -8.56
N ALA A 631 -24.58 11.88 -8.61
CA ALA A 631 -23.26 11.31 -8.33
C ALA A 631 -22.87 11.37 -6.83
N LYS A 632 -23.67 12.01 -5.98
CA LYS A 632 -23.37 12.18 -4.55
C LYS A 632 -23.97 11.02 -3.76
N ALA A 633 -23.15 10.33 -2.96
CA ALA A 633 -23.65 9.40 -1.96
C ALA A 633 -24.34 10.19 -0.85
N ALA A 634 -25.68 10.16 -0.85
CA ALA A 634 -26.52 10.87 0.11
C ALA A 634 -26.59 10.13 1.45
N ASP A 635 -26.55 8.80 1.41
CA ASP A 635 -26.51 7.93 2.58
C ASP A 635 -25.83 6.60 2.25
N ARG A 636 -25.27 5.94 3.26
CA ARG A 636 -24.57 4.66 3.11
C ARG A 636 -24.47 3.95 4.46
N GLY A 637 -24.37 2.64 4.42
CA GLY A 637 -24.08 1.89 5.63
C GLY A 637 -23.82 0.42 5.42
N VAL A 638 -23.67 -0.22 6.56
CA VAL A 638 -23.50 -1.66 6.71
C VAL A 638 -24.76 -2.18 7.40
N TRP A 639 -25.28 -3.33 7.00
CA TRP A 639 -26.43 -3.93 7.71
C TRP A 639 -26.04 -4.28 9.16
N PRO A 640 -26.99 -4.40 10.09
CA PRO A 640 -26.69 -4.93 11.42
C PRO A 640 -26.05 -6.32 11.34
N VAL A 641 -25.08 -6.58 12.21
CA VAL A 641 -24.50 -7.93 12.37
C VAL A 641 -25.54 -8.81 13.10
N GLY A 642 -25.73 -10.04 12.62
CA GLY A 642 -26.59 -11.02 13.30
C GLY A 642 -25.89 -11.67 14.51
N ASP A 643 -26.48 -12.72 15.05
CA ASP A 643 -25.85 -13.50 16.12
C ASP A 643 -24.58 -14.19 15.61
N SER A 644 -23.44 -13.90 16.24
CA SER A 644 -22.17 -14.54 15.90
C SER A 644 -22.19 -16.02 16.29
N PRO A 645 -21.82 -16.95 15.39
CA PRO A 645 -21.64 -18.36 15.74
C PRO A 645 -20.50 -18.61 16.73
N LEU A 646 -19.66 -17.60 16.98
CA LEU A 646 -18.59 -17.62 17.98
C LEU A 646 -19.03 -17.09 19.34
N ARG A 647 -20.33 -16.79 19.53
CA ARG A 647 -20.92 -16.46 20.83
C ARG A 647 -21.94 -17.52 21.24
N ARG A 648 -21.88 -17.96 22.50
CA ARG A 648 -22.86 -18.87 23.12
C ARG A 648 -23.29 -18.35 24.48
N VAL A 649 -24.59 -18.35 24.74
CA VAL A 649 -25.13 -18.20 26.09
C VAL A 649 -24.96 -19.54 26.80
N VAL A 650 -24.30 -19.53 27.95
CA VAL A 650 -23.94 -20.72 28.73
C VAL A 650 -24.59 -20.73 30.12
N GLY A 651 -25.09 -19.58 30.57
CA GLY A 651 -25.87 -19.44 31.80
C GLY A 651 -27.32 -19.85 31.59
N ARG A 652 -27.96 -20.35 32.66
CA ARG A 652 -29.41 -20.45 32.77
C ARG A 652 -29.98 -19.30 33.57
#